data_AF-A0A7W6T5F4-F1
#
_entry.id   AF-A0A7W6T5F4-F1
#
_cell.length_a   1.000
_cell.length_b   1.000
_cell.length_c   1.000
_cell.angle_alpha   90.00
_cell.angle_beta   90.00
_cell.angle_gamma   90.00
#
_symmetry.space_group_name_H-M   'P 1'
#
loop_
_entity.id
_entity.type
_entity.pdbx_description
1 polymer ?
#
loop_
_entity_poly.entity_id
_entity_poly.type
_entity_poly.pdbx_seq_one_letter_code
_entity_poly.pdbx_strand_id
1 'polypeptide(L)'
;MQLADQKQSDRDELEPILYAALINSMVQNFWAIFFGSASAAVAAVMTALKTGDVWLWPLAFLLIAIGTARAFQMRGYENRTQVLSFEEAKHLEPRYWIGALSYAAVLGVWAFVVIYNNNDPVADMLCVAIGIGYTAGGAARNYGQPRVIQWHVALACGPMSLALLLHGGFYHIGLAILLVFFFIGLKNINLSLHAIFVKALTSSFRESALASQFDTALNNMPHGLCMFRADGRLAVMNHRFGELMALPEDLVKRGATAADIAAACVSAGSISAESGDQILAEIEHARICEIVTADPDSSRGRTLAWTFQPMTGGGTVLLLEDITERTNAEARISHLARYDELTALPNRVSFHDEIERLLKNSHHAERLSALLFVDLDQFKQVNDTLGHPCGDQLLCAVANRLREMLRPEDFVARFGGDEFVVFQQNISSPEDAAALARRIVERLSERYRIDNHLVEIGASVGIALTSPGDASADTLLKNADMALYRAKADGRGTFCFFRDEMAATVEARRILELDLRKALANEEFELFYQPLVNLKSGKITTCEALLRWNHPVRGTVSPIDIIPVAEDMGLIVDLGRWILRRACMECMKWPEGVSVAVNFSPQQFHQRDVLSEIRYALEVSGLPAHRLEIEITESSLLRNTQLTHDILSQLHALGVRISLDDFGTGYSSLSYLHNFPMQKVKIDRSFLEGIDTDRPLTLLRGVARLSADLGMAVVVEGIETNEQLDLISADGTVSEAQGYLFSRPVPAVRMRQLLNASHGRRGEGQLHVASSRSFA
;
A
#
# COMPACT_ATOMS: atom_id res chain seq x y z
N MET A 1 -18.56 -2.58 34.41
CA MET A 1 -17.98 -3.77 33.76
C MET A 1 -19.04 -4.85 33.75
N GLN A 2 -19.45 -5.32 32.57
CA GLN A 2 -20.33 -6.49 32.45
C GLN A 2 -19.41 -7.71 32.33
N LEU A 3 -19.32 -8.51 33.38
CA LEU A 3 -18.63 -9.80 33.30
C LEU A 3 -19.51 -10.75 32.48
N ALA A 4 -18.94 -11.38 31.45
CA ALA A 4 -19.62 -12.44 30.72
C ALA A 4 -19.91 -13.61 31.67
N ASP A 5 -21.10 -14.22 31.57
CA ASP A 5 -21.56 -15.28 32.49
C ASP A 5 -20.73 -16.57 32.27
N GLN A 6 -19.54 -16.65 32.90
CA GLN A 6 -18.62 -17.80 32.87
C GLN A 6 -19.00 -18.90 33.88
N LYS A 7 -20.28 -19.01 34.24
CA LYS A 7 -20.79 -19.96 35.23
C LYS A 7 -20.43 -21.43 34.97
N GLN A 8 -20.13 -21.81 33.73
CA GLN A 8 -19.84 -23.20 33.35
C GLN A 8 -18.35 -23.54 33.52
N SER A 9 -17.44 -22.66 33.07
CA SER A 9 -15.98 -22.86 33.12
C SER A 9 -15.45 -22.88 34.56
N ASP A 10 -15.88 -21.92 35.38
CA ASP A 10 -15.51 -21.88 36.80
C ASP A 10 -15.98 -23.14 37.53
N ARG A 11 -17.12 -23.70 37.12
CA ARG A 11 -17.73 -24.85 37.81
C ARG A 11 -16.92 -26.13 37.59
N ASP A 12 -16.39 -26.32 36.39
CA ASP A 12 -15.58 -27.49 36.02
C ASP A 12 -14.17 -27.42 36.66
N GLU A 13 -13.61 -26.23 36.86
CA GLU A 13 -12.32 -26.05 37.57
C GLU A 13 -12.45 -26.10 39.10
N LEU A 14 -13.57 -25.63 39.65
CA LEU A 14 -13.83 -25.66 41.10
C LEU A 14 -14.19 -27.06 41.62
N GLU A 15 -14.78 -27.92 40.79
CA GLU A 15 -15.30 -29.23 41.22
C GLU A 15 -14.21 -30.17 41.81
N PRO A 16 -13.02 -30.32 41.18
CA PRO A 16 -11.94 -31.15 41.75
C PRO A 16 -11.39 -30.61 43.07
N ILE A 17 -11.24 -29.28 43.19
CA ILE A 17 -10.70 -28.62 44.39
C ILE A 17 -11.70 -28.74 45.55
N LEU A 18 -12.98 -28.47 45.27
CA LEU A 18 -14.07 -28.61 46.23
C LEU A 18 -14.19 -30.06 46.71
N TYR A 19 -14.10 -31.04 45.80
CA TYR A 19 -14.14 -32.46 46.14
C TYR A 19 -12.99 -32.85 47.07
N ALA A 20 -11.76 -32.43 46.79
CA ALA A 20 -10.62 -32.74 47.64
C ALA A 20 -10.73 -32.09 49.04
N ALA A 21 -11.22 -30.85 49.12
CA ALA A 21 -11.46 -30.16 50.38
C ALA A 21 -12.55 -30.86 51.24
N LEU A 22 -13.62 -31.35 50.61
CA LEU A 22 -14.68 -32.11 51.26
C LEU A 22 -14.15 -33.43 51.85
N ILE A 23 -13.36 -34.19 51.09
CA ILE A 23 -12.73 -35.42 51.60
C ILE A 23 -11.75 -35.10 52.74
N ASN A 24 -10.95 -34.03 52.61
CA ASN A 24 -9.99 -33.63 53.64
C ASN A 24 -10.70 -33.34 54.98
N SER A 25 -11.84 -32.64 54.97
CA SER A 25 -12.60 -32.31 56.18
C SER A 25 -13.00 -33.55 57.01
N MET A 26 -13.21 -34.71 56.36
CA MET A 26 -13.61 -35.94 57.04
C MET A 26 -12.45 -36.60 57.79
N VAL A 27 -11.22 -36.17 57.51
CA VAL A 27 -9.96 -36.80 57.91
C VAL A 27 -9.11 -35.85 58.80
N GLN A 28 -9.67 -34.75 59.29
CA GLN A 28 -8.92 -33.73 60.06
C GLN A 28 -8.89 -33.92 61.60
N ASN A 29 -9.50 -34.95 62.19
CA ASN A 29 -9.57 -35.09 63.65
C ASN A 29 -9.39 -36.54 64.15
N PHE A 30 -8.16 -36.95 64.46
CA PHE A 30 -7.86 -38.31 64.94
C PHE A 30 -8.59 -38.65 66.24
N TRP A 31 -8.53 -37.75 67.22
CA TRP A 31 -9.02 -37.98 68.58
C TRP A 31 -10.51 -38.32 68.63
N ALA A 32 -11.33 -37.70 67.78
CA ALA A 32 -12.76 -37.99 67.71
C ALA A 32 -13.05 -39.46 67.31
N ILE A 33 -12.32 -40.03 66.34
CA ILE A 33 -12.49 -41.45 65.98
C ILE A 33 -11.97 -42.36 67.08
N PHE A 34 -10.82 -42.03 67.66
CA PHE A 34 -10.20 -42.87 68.69
C PHE A 34 -11.11 -43.01 69.91
N PHE A 35 -11.56 -41.90 70.50
CA PHE A 35 -12.42 -41.94 71.68
C PHE A 35 -13.80 -42.52 71.38
N GLY A 36 -14.39 -42.20 70.22
CA GLY A 36 -15.67 -42.76 69.80
C GLY A 36 -15.61 -44.28 69.58
N SER A 37 -14.50 -44.81 69.07
CA SER A 37 -14.33 -46.25 68.89
C SER A 37 -13.98 -46.95 70.21
N ALA A 38 -13.12 -46.34 71.02
CA ALA A 38 -12.75 -46.87 72.33
C ALA A 38 -13.95 -46.98 73.27
N SER A 39 -14.84 -45.98 73.30
CA SER A 39 -16.03 -46.02 74.15
C SER A 39 -16.97 -47.17 73.79
N ALA A 40 -17.19 -47.42 72.50
CA ALA A 40 -18.03 -48.53 72.06
C ALA A 40 -17.38 -49.90 72.27
N ALA A 41 -16.06 -50.01 72.11
CA ALA A 41 -15.32 -51.22 72.44
C ALA A 41 -15.40 -51.56 73.95
N VAL A 42 -15.20 -50.57 74.82
CA VAL A 42 -15.34 -50.74 76.27
C VAL A 42 -16.77 -51.17 76.63
N ALA A 43 -17.77 -50.51 76.04
CA ALA A 43 -19.16 -50.87 76.26
C ALA A 43 -19.48 -52.31 75.81
N ALA A 44 -18.93 -52.76 74.68
CA ALA A 44 -19.12 -54.12 74.20
C ALA A 44 -18.51 -55.19 75.10
N VAL A 45 -17.32 -54.93 75.67
CA VAL A 45 -16.70 -55.80 76.67
C VAL A 45 -17.53 -55.82 77.96
N MET A 46 -18.00 -54.64 78.41
CA MET A 46 -18.84 -54.54 79.60
C MET A 46 -20.16 -55.31 79.44
N THR A 47 -20.83 -55.22 78.29
CA THR A 47 -22.07 -55.99 78.06
C THR A 47 -21.80 -57.49 77.96
N ALA A 48 -20.69 -57.92 77.36
CA ALA A 48 -20.29 -59.34 77.35
C ALA A 48 -20.04 -59.89 78.76
N LEU A 49 -19.32 -59.14 79.60
CA LEU A 49 -19.05 -59.52 80.99
C LEU A 49 -20.32 -59.55 81.84
N LYS A 50 -21.23 -58.60 81.62
CA LYS A 50 -22.45 -58.46 82.41
C LYS A 50 -23.50 -59.51 82.09
N THR A 51 -23.71 -59.80 80.81
CA THR A 51 -24.76 -60.71 80.32
C THR A 51 -24.32 -62.17 80.31
N GLY A 52 -23.01 -62.43 80.18
CA GLY A 52 -22.46 -63.78 80.01
C GLY A 52 -22.74 -64.38 78.62
N ASP A 53 -23.26 -63.62 77.66
CA ASP A 53 -23.55 -64.09 76.31
C ASP A 53 -22.25 -64.30 75.50
N VAL A 54 -22.03 -65.54 75.04
CA VAL A 54 -20.86 -65.94 74.25
C VAL A 54 -20.81 -65.22 72.90
N TRP A 55 -21.97 -64.84 72.34
CA TRP A 55 -22.05 -64.16 71.04
C TRP A 55 -21.53 -62.72 71.06
N LEU A 56 -21.38 -62.10 72.23
CA LEU A 56 -20.89 -60.73 72.34
C LEU A 56 -19.35 -60.62 72.25
N TRP A 57 -18.61 -61.68 72.59
CA TRP A 57 -17.14 -61.68 72.55
C TRP A 57 -16.56 -61.49 71.14
N PRO A 58 -17.03 -62.19 70.09
CA PRO A 58 -16.58 -61.93 68.72
C PRO A 58 -16.87 -60.49 68.25
N LEU A 59 -18.01 -59.92 68.65
CA LEU A 59 -18.41 -58.56 68.28
C LEU A 59 -17.54 -57.51 68.99
N ALA A 60 -17.24 -57.70 70.27
CA ALA A 60 -16.31 -56.85 71.02
C ALA A 60 -14.91 -56.88 70.38
N PHE A 61 -14.41 -58.06 70.00
CA PHE A 61 -13.14 -58.20 69.28
C PHE A 61 -13.16 -57.45 67.94
N LEU A 62 -14.22 -57.61 67.14
CA LEU A 62 -14.35 -56.92 65.86
C LEU A 62 -14.41 -55.39 66.02
N LEU A 63 -15.11 -54.86 67.03
CA LEU A 63 -15.12 -53.42 67.32
C LEU A 63 -13.72 -52.91 67.69
N ILE A 64 -12.97 -53.64 68.51
CA ILE A 64 -11.59 -53.28 68.85
C ILE A 64 -10.70 -53.30 67.60
N ALA A 65 -10.75 -54.39 66.81
CA ALA A 65 -9.92 -54.56 65.63
C ALA A 65 -10.20 -53.50 64.55
N ILE A 66 -11.47 -53.25 64.23
CA ILE A 66 -11.84 -52.24 63.23
C ILE A 66 -11.55 -50.83 63.78
N GLY A 67 -11.87 -50.56 65.05
CA GLY A 67 -11.61 -49.27 65.69
C GLY A 67 -10.13 -48.89 65.70
N THR A 68 -9.25 -49.84 66.04
CA THR A 68 -7.80 -49.64 66.02
C THR A 68 -7.27 -49.46 64.60
N ALA A 69 -7.72 -50.26 63.63
CA ALA A 69 -7.36 -50.09 62.22
C ALA A 69 -7.75 -48.71 61.68
N ARG A 70 -8.96 -48.23 62.03
CA ARG A 70 -9.43 -46.88 61.66
C ARG A 70 -8.65 -45.76 62.33
N ALA A 71 -8.30 -45.92 63.60
CA ALA A 71 -7.47 -44.96 64.31
C ALA A 71 -6.08 -44.86 63.65
N PHE A 72 -5.47 -45.99 63.30
CA PHE A 72 -4.16 -46.02 62.63
C PHE A 72 -4.23 -45.38 61.24
N GLN A 73 -5.25 -45.74 60.44
CA GLN A 73 -5.52 -45.12 59.14
C GLN A 73 -5.62 -43.59 59.28
N MET A 74 -6.34 -43.10 60.28
CA MET A 74 -6.57 -41.69 60.51
C MET A 74 -5.31 -40.92 60.94
N ARG A 75 -4.50 -41.53 61.82
CA ARG A 75 -3.23 -40.93 62.27
C ARG A 75 -2.21 -40.80 61.13
N GLY A 76 -2.24 -41.71 60.17
CA GLY A 76 -1.45 -41.61 58.94
C GLY A 76 -1.80 -40.38 58.08
N TYR A 77 -3.02 -39.85 58.18
CA TYR A 77 -3.44 -38.66 57.44
C TYR A 77 -3.21 -37.35 58.20
N GLU A 78 -3.39 -37.34 59.53
CA GLU A 78 -3.16 -36.14 60.35
C GLU A 78 -1.70 -35.65 60.28
N ASN A 79 -0.75 -36.57 60.03
CA ASN A 79 0.67 -36.22 59.87
C ASN A 79 1.01 -35.58 58.51
N ARG A 80 0.04 -35.36 57.60
CA ARG A 80 0.29 -34.70 56.31
C ARG A 80 0.21 -33.17 56.46
N THR A 81 1.19 -32.47 55.90
CA THR A 81 1.28 -31.00 55.89
C THR A 81 0.71 -30.35 54.63
N GLN A 82 0.39 -31.13 53.59
CA GLN A 82 -0.14 -30.63 52.32
C GLN A 82 -1.63 -30.93 52.15
N VAL A 83 -2.35 -30.02 51.50
CA VAL A 83 -3.77 -30.19 51.12
C VAL A 83 -3.87 -31.33 50.11
N LEU A 84 -4.85 -32.21 50.31
CA LEU A 84 -5.10 -33.35 49.43
C LEU A 84 -5.30 -32.90 47.98
N SER A 85 -4.60 -33.55 47.06
CA SER A 85 -4.91 -33.45 45.63
C SER A 85 -6.19 -34.23 45.29
N PHE A 86 -6.79 -33.94 44.14
CA PHE A 86 -8.00 -34.64 43.67
C PHE A 86 -7.78 -36.16 43.53
N GLU A 87 -6.64 -36.58 42.98
CA GLU A 87 -6.32 -38.00 42.81
C GLU A 87 -6.14 -38.73 44.14
N GLU A 88 -5.46 -38.10 45.10
CA GLU A 88 -5.32 -38.65 46.43
C GLU A 88 -6.68 -38.75 47.12
N ALA A 89 -7.51 -37.69 47.07
CA ALA A 89 -8.84 -37.69 47.66
C ALA A 89 -9.70 -38.87 47.13
N LYS A 90 -9.64 -39.14 45.82
CA LYS A 90 -10.37 -40.24 45.18
C LYS A 90 -9.90 -41.63 45.65
N HIS A 91 -8.59 -41.79 45.93
CA HIS A 91 -8.06 -43.04 46.50
C HIS A 91 -8.40 -43.22 47.98
N LEU A 92 -8.57 -42.12 48.72
CA LEU A 92 -8.85 -42.14 50.14
C LEU A 92 -10.31 -42.39 50.48
N GLU A 93 -11.22 -41.86 49.67
CA GLU A 93 -12.66 -42.00 49.85
C GLU A 93 -13.11 -43.45 50.11
N PRO A 94 -12.83 -44.45 49.24
CA PRO A 94 -13.33 -45.81 49.44
C PRO A 94 -12.78 -46.46 50.71
N ARG A 95 -11.52 -46.19 51.07
CA ARG A 95 -10.90 -46.70 52.30
C ARG A 95 -11.57 -46.13 53.54
N TYR A 96 -11.93 -44.85 53.51
CA TYR A 96 -12.66 -44.20 54.59
C TYR A 96 -14.08 -44.80 54.75
N TRP A 97 -14.78 -44.95 53.62
CA TRP A 97 -16.11 -45.57 53.57
C TRP A 97 -16.11 -46.98 54.16
N ILE A 98 -15.20 -47.85 53.71
CA ILE A 98 -15.13 -49.24 54.18
C ILE A 98 -14.94 -49.31 55.69
N GLY A 99 -14.01 -48.51 56.24
CA GLY A 99 -13.80 -48.46 57.69
C GLY A 99 -15.04 -47.92 58.43
N ALA A 100 -15.62 -46.83 57.97
CA ALA A 100 -16.77 -46.19 58.62
C ALA A 100 -18.03 -47.08 58.64
N LEU A 101 -18.30 -47.77 57.54
CA LEU A 101 -19.48 -48.62 57.40
C LEU A 101 -19.31 -49.97 58.09
N SER A 102 -18.13 -50.59 58.02
CA SER A 102 -17.86 -51.86 58.72
C SER A 102 -17.99 -51.69 60.23
N TYR A 103 -17.45 -50.61 60.81
CA TYR A 103 -17.58 -50.34 62.23
C TYR A 103 -19.05 -50.12 62.63
N ALA A 104 -19.80 -49.33 61.86
CA ALA A 104 -21.21 -49.07 62.12
C ALA A 104 -22.06 -50.36 62.04
N ALA A 105 -21.79 -51.23 61.06
CA ALA A 105 -22.48 -52.50 60.92
C ALA A 105 -22.23 -53.43 62.13
N VAL A 106 -20.97 -53.57 62.57
CA VAL A 106 -20.65 -54.38 63.75
C VAL A 106 -21.29 -53.78 65.00
N LEU A 107 -21.30 -52.46 65.14
CA LEU A 107 -21.96 -51.78 66.25
C LEU A 107 -23.48 -52.03 66.26
N GLY A 108 -24.13 -51.99 65.09
CA GLY A 108 -25.55 -52.28 64.96
C GLY A 108 -25.87 -53.75 65.29
N VAL A 109 -25.06 -54.70 64.82
CA VAL A 109 -25.23 -56.12 65.17
C VAL A 109 -25.01 -56.36 66.66
N TRP A 110 -23.99 -55.75 67.25
CA TRP A 110 -23.77 -55.76 68.71
C TRP A 110 -25.00 -55.25 69.45
N ALA A 111 -25.54 -54.11 69.03
CA ALA A 111 -26.75 -53.55 69.62
C ALA A 111 -27.96 -54.49 69.50
N PHE A 112 -28.11 -55.14 68.34
CA PHE A 112 -29.17 -56.10 68.11
C PHE A 112 -29.06 -57.30 69.06
N VAL A 113 -27.86 -57.90 69.17
CA VAL A 113 -27.63 -59.09 70.01
C VAL A 113 -27.84 -58.76 71.49
N VAL A 114 -27.35 -57.60 71.97
CA VAL A 114 -27.55 -57.16 73.36
C VAL A 114 -29.04 -57.08 73.68
N ILE A 115 -29.82 -56.37 72.85
CA ILE A 115 -31.23 -56.08 73.10
C ILE A 115 -32.12 -57.31 72.89
N TYR A 116 -31.83 -58.15 71.88
CA TYR A 116 -32.71 -59.27 71.53
C TYR A 116 -32.49 -60.49 72.43
N ASN A 117 -31.24 -60.81 72.77
CA ASN A 117 -30.92 -62.03 73.52
C ASN A 117 -31.00 -61.85 75.04
N ASN A 118 -30.97 -60.61 75.55
CA ASN A 118 -30.87 -60.32 76.97
C ASN A 118 -32.06 -59.48 77.44
N ASN A 119 -32.41 -59.62 78.72
CA ASN A 119 -33.46 -58.84 79.37
C ASN A 119 -32.88 -57.95 80.49
N ASP A 120 -31.65 -57.46 80.32
CA ASP A 120 -30.98 -56.59 81.30
C ASP A 120 -31.12 -55.10 80.88
N PRO A 121 -31.93 -54.29 81.59
CA PRO A 121 -32.15 -52.89 81.26
C PRO A 121 -30.87 -52.04 81.28
N VAL A 122 -29.85 -52.43 82.06
CA VAL A 122 -28.58 -51.70 82.13
C VAL A 122 -27.76 -51.96 80.87
N ALA A 123 -27.80 -53.18 80.33
CA ALA A 123 -27.13 -53.52 79.07
C ALA A 123 -27.80 -52.79 77.89
N ASP A 124 -29.14 -52.73 77.87
CA ASP A 124 -29.90 -52.00 76.87
C ASP A 124 -29.61 -50.50 76.91
N MET A 125 -29.58 -49.91 78.12
CA MET A 125 -29.24 -48.50 78.31
C MET A 125 -27.82 -48.18 77.81
N LEU A 126 -26.84 -49.01 78.15
CA LEU A 126 -25.46 -48.84 77.71
C LEU A 126 -25.33 -48.93 76.18
N CYS A 127 -26.03 -49.90 75.58
CA CYS A 127 -26.10 -50.09 74.14
C CYS A 127 -26.68 -48.87 73.42
N VAL A 128 -27.87 -48.41 73.84
CA VAL A 128 -28.55 -47.28 73.22
C VAL A 128 -27.76 -45.99 73.39
N ALA A 129 -27.20 -45.73 74.58
CA ALA A 129 -26.39 -44.54 74.84
C ALA A 129 -25.15 -44.46 73.95
N ILE A 130 -24.45 -45.58 73.78
CA ILE A 130 -23.26 -45.66 72.93
C ILE A 130 -23.64 -45.59 71.44
N GLY A 131 -24.71 -46.27 71.02
CA GLY A 131 -25.21 -46.22 69.65
C GLY A 131 -25.58 -44.80 69.22
N ILE A 132 -26.32 -44.07 70.07
CA ILE A 132 -26.66 -42.66 69.85
C ILE A 132 -25.40 -41.79 69.86
N GLY A 133 -24.52 -41.93 70.86
CA GLY A 133 -23.31 -41.11 70.98
C GLY A 133 -22.37 -41.28 69.78
N TYR A 134 -22.18 -42.52 69.31
CA TYR A 134 -21.33 -42.82 68.17
C TYR A 134 -21.92 -42.27 66.87
N THR A 135 -23.23 -42.44 66.63
CA THR A 135 -23.90 -41.95 65.43
C THR A 135 -23.97 -40.41 65.39
N ALA A 136 -24.24 -39.77 66.53
CA ALA A 136 -24.20 -38.32 66.67
C ALA A 136 -22.82 -37.74 66.33
N GLY A 137 -21.76 -38.30 66.92
CA GLY A 137 -20.37 -37.90 66.65
C GLY A 137 -19.95 -38.15 65.20
N GLY A 138 -20.40 -39.27 64.61
CA GLY A 138 -20.17 -39.58 63.21
C GLY A 138 -20.81 -38.58 62.25
N ALA A 139 -22.01 -38.09 62.56
CA ALA A 139 -22.73 -37.13 61.72
C ALA A 139 -22.10 -35.72 61.74
N ALA A 140 -21.56 -35.29 62.88
CA ALA A 140 -20.88 -34.01 63.01
C ALA A 140 -19.54 -33.95 62.26
N ARG A 141 -18.94 -35.10 61.96
CA ARG A 141 -17.61 -35.20 61.34
C ARG A 141 -17.67 -35.46 59.84
N ASN A 142 -18.64 -36.25 59.38
CA ASN A 142 -18.67 -36.75 58.01
C ASN A 142 -19.53 -35.88 57.07
N TYR A 143 -19.77 -34.61 57.41
CA TYR A 143 -20.57 -33.68 56.60
C TYR A 143 -19.98 -33.43 55.21
N GLY A 144 -18.69 -33.67 55.00
CA GLY A 144 -18.07 -33.63 53.67
C GLY A 144 -18.75 -34.56 52.65
N GLN A 145 -19.30 -35.70 53.11
CA GLN A 145 -19.99 -36.68 52.27
C GLN A 145 -21.28 -37.17 52.96
N PRO A 146 -22.45 -36.54 52.71
CA PRO A 146 -23.70 -36.89 53.38
C PRO A 146 -24.13 -38.35 53.21
N ARG A 147 -23.76 -38.98 52.09
CA ARG A 147 -24.07 -40.39 51.81
C ARG A 147 -23.42 -41.34 52.83
N VAL A 148 -22.20 -41.05 53.28
CA VAL A 148 -21.50 -41.86 54.28
C VAL A 148 -22.30 -41.91 55.57
N ILE A 149 -22.84 -40.78 56.01
CA ILE A 149 -23.60 -40.67 57.26
C ILE A 149 -24.93 -41.39 57.15
N GLN A 150 -25.62 -41.26 56.02
CA GLN A 150 -26.90 -41.93 55.82
C GLN A 150 -26.75 -43.45 55.96
N TRP A 151 -25.71 -44.03 55.33
CA TRP A 151 -25.41 -45.45 55.48
C TRP A 151 -24.90 -45.82 56.87
N HIS A 152 -24.08 -44.97 57.48
CA HIS A 152 -23.56 -45.17 58.83
C HIS A 152 -24.68 -45.20 59.88
N VAL A 153 -25.63 -44.27 59.82
CA VAL A 153 -26.82 -44.22 60.68
C VAL A 153 -27.70 -45.44 60.42
N ALA A 154 -27.95 -45.80 59.16
CA ALA A 154 -28.76 -46.97 58.81
C ALA A 154 -28.16 -48.28 59.37
N LEU A 155 -26.84 -48.47 59.29
CA LEU A 155 -26.16 -49.68 59.74
C LEU A 155 -26.00 -49.75 61.26
N ALA A 156 -25.70 -48.64 61.93
CA ALA A 156 -25.56 -48.62 63.39
C ALA A 156 -26.92 -48.70 64.10
N CYS A 157 -27.94 -48.05 63.55
CA CYS A 157 -29.19 -47.87 64.25
C CYS A 157 -30.35 -48.70 63.71
N GLY A 158 -30.34 -49.08 62.44
CA GLY A 158 -31.38 -49.94 61.86
C GLY A 158 -31.55 -51.26 62.62
N PRO A 159 -30.47 -52.04 62.83
CA PRO A 159 -30.54 -53.26 63.62
C PRO A 159 -30.96 -52.99 65.08
N MET A 160 -30.47 -51.91 65.70
CA MET A 160 -30.86 -51.54 67.07
C MET A 160 -32.36 -51.24 67.20
N SER A 161 -32.91 -50.43 66.29
CA SER A 161 -34.35 -50.14 66.25
C SER A 161 -35.18 -51.38 65.96
N LEU A 162 -34.70 -52.27 65.09
CA LEU A 162 -35.36 -53.55 64.81
C LEU A 162 -35.38 -54.46 66.05
N ALA A 163 -34.27 -54.56 66.79
CA ALA A 163 -34.20 -55.35 68.01
C ALA A 163 -35.18 -54.85 69.07
N LEU A 164 -35.26 -53.52 69.27
CA LEU A 164 -36.21 -52.90 70.19
C LEU A 164 -37.68 -53.17 69.80
N LEU A 165 -38.00 -53.21 68.50
CA LEU A 165 -39.33 -53.57 68.02
C LEU A 165 -39.65 -55.05 68.24
N LEU A 166 -38.68 -55.93 67.98
CA LEU A 166 -38.84 -57.38 68.14
C LEU A 166 -38.92 -57.82 69.61
N HIS A 167 -38.31 -57.07 70.53
CA HIS A 167 -38.41 -57.31 71.97
C HIS A 167 -39.84 -57.15 72.51
N GLY A 168 -40.64 -56.29 71.88
CA GLY A 168 -42.11 -56.25 72.04
C GLY A 168 -42.64 -55.50 73.28
N GLY A 169 -41.78 -54.96 74.15
CA GLY A 169 -42.20 -54.15 75.30
C GLY A 169 -42.68 -52.75 74.91
N PHE A 170 -43.70 -52.21 75.60
CA PHE A 170 -44.25 -50.86 75.33
C PHE A 170 -43.18 -49.76 75.31
N TYR A 171 -42.26 -49.77 76.29
CA TYR A 171 -41.15 -48.81 76.36
C TYR A 171 -40.09 -49.03 75.27
N HIS A 172 -39.85 -50.26 74.82
CA HIS A 172 -38.92 -50.57 73.74
C HIS A 172 -39.46 -50.08 72.38
N ILE A 173 -40.76 -50.26 72.13
CA ILE A 173 -41.43 -49.71 70.94
C ILE A 173 -41.39 -48.18 70.97
N GLY A 174 -41.67 -47.56 72.12
CA GLY A 174 -41.56 -46.11 72.28
C GLY A 174 -40.14 -45.60 72.00
N LEU A 175 -39.12 -46.28 72.51
CA LEU A 175 -37.71 -45.95 72.27
C LEU A 175 -37.33 -46.12 70.79
N ALA A 176 -37.81 -47.17 70.11
CA ALA A 176 -37.57 -47.37 68.68
C ALA A 176 -38.13 -46.21 67.84
N ILE A 177 -39.32 -45.70 68.18
CA ILE A 177 -39.93 -44.53 67.52
C ILE A 177 -39.12 -43.25 67.77
N LEU A 178 -38.69 -43.02 69.02
CA LEU A 178 -37.86 -41.85 69.37
C LEU A 178 -36.52 -41.86 68.63
N LEU A 179 -35.91 -43.04 68.46
CA LEU A 179 -34.69 -43.21 67.68
C LEU A 179 -34.90 -42.83 66.20
N VAL A 180 -36.02 -43.21 65.59
CA VAL A 180 -36.35 -42.80 64.22
C VAL A 180 -36.43 -41.27 64.10
N PHE A 181 -37.08 -40.57 65.03
CA PHE A 181 -37.12 -39.10 65.05
C PHE A 181 -35.73 -38.49 65.22
N PHE A 182 -34.92 -39.04 66.11
CA PHE A 182 -33.53 -38.61 66.30
C PHE A 182 -32.72 -38.73 64.98
N PHE A 183 -32.91 -39.80 64.20
CA PHE A 183 -32.20 -39.97 62.92
C PHE A 183 -32.65 -38.99 61.84
N ILE A 184 -33.95 -38.68 61.77
CA ILE A 184 -34.46 -37.65 60.87
C ILE A 184 -33.83 -36.29 61.22
N GLY A 185 -33.78 -35.94 62.51
CA GLY A 185 -33.12 -34.75 63.00
C GLY A 185 -31.63 -34.72 62.63
N LEU A 186 -30.92 -35.81 62.88
CA LEU A 186 -29.48 -35.93 62.59
C LEU A 186 -29.17 -35.83 61.09
N LYS A 187 -30.00 -36.43 60.23
CA LYS A 187 -29.91 -36.31 58.77
C LYS A 187 -30.05 -34.85 58.32
N ASN A 188 -31.02 -34.12 58.87
CA ASN A 188 -31.25 -32.72 58.52
C ASN A 188 -30.09 -31.82 58.96
N ILE A 189 -29.60 -32.01 60.19
CA ILE A 189 -28.42 -31.28 60.70
C ILE A 189 -27.22 -31.51 59.77
N ASN A 190 -27.00 -32.76 59.38
CA ASN A 190 -25.87 -33.10 58.51
C ASN A 190 -25.96 -32.45 57.12
N LEU A 191 -27.14 -32.50 56.47
CA LEU A 191 -27.35 -31.87 55.17
C LEU A 191 -27.16 -30.34 55.24
N SER A 192 -27.61 -29.70 56.32
CA SER A 192 -27.38 -28.27 56.54
C SER A 192 -25.89 -27.94 56.73
N LEU A 193 -25.15 -28.73 57.52
CA LEU A 193 -23.70 -28.54 57.70
C LEU A 193 -22.94 -28.67 56.38
N HIS A 194 -23.28 -29.66 55.55
CA HIS A 194 -22.72 -29.83 54.22
C HIS A 194 -22.95 -28.60 53.33
N ALA A 195 -24.20 -28.10 53.30
CA ALA A 195 -24.57 -26.95 52.49
C ALA A 195 -23.85 -25.66 52.90
N ILE A 196 -23.72 -25.41 54.21
CA ILE A 196 -23.00 -24.24 54.75
C ILE A 196 -21.53 -24.29 54.33
N PHE A 197 -20.89 -25.46 54.46
CA PHE A 197 -19.48 -25.63 54.15
C PHE A 197 -19.19 -25.43 52.65
N VAL A 198 -19.99 -26.05 51.77
CA VAL A 198 -19.86 -25.88 50.31
C VAL A 198 -20.04 -24.42 49.91
N LYS A 199 -21.00 -23.71 50.51
CA LYS A 199 -21.24 -22.29 50.23
C LYS A 199 -20.06 -21.41 50.66
N ALA A 200 -19.48 -21.67 51.83
CA ALA A 200 -18.33 -20.91 52.32
C ALA A 200 -17.11 -21.08 51.41
N LEU A 201 -16.79 -22.32 51.00
CA LEU A 201 -15.66 -22.60 50.11
C LEU A 201 -15.84 -21.97 48.73
N THR A 202 -17.01 -22.13 48.11
CA THR A 202 -17.27 -21.58 46.77
C THR A 202 -17.22 -20.05 46.73
N SER A 203 -17.60 -19.36 47.81
CA SER A 203 -17.45 -17.91 47.93
C SER A 203 -15.99 -17.47 47.93
N SER A 204 -15.16 -18.13 48.76
CA SER A 204 -13.74 -17.78 48.90
C SER A 204 -12.96 -17.98 47.60
N PHE A 205 -13.22 -19.06 46.86
CA PHE A 205 -12.56 -19.30 45.58
C PHE A 205 -12.96 -18.27 44.51
N ARG A 206 -14.23 -17.85 44.47
CA ARG A 206 -14.69 -16.82 43.53
C ARG A 206 -14.03 -15.47 43.78
N GLU A 207 -13.87 -15.08 45.04
CA GLU A 207 -13.18 -13.85 45.42
C GLU A 207 -11.73 -13.86 44.92
N SER A 208 -11.03 -14.99 45.07
CA SER A 208 -9.64 -15.14 44.58
C SER A 208 -9.55 -15.13 43.06
N ALA A 209 -10.47 -15.80 42.36
CA ALA A 209 -10.48 -15.86 40.89
C ALA A 209 -10.73 -14.47 40.29
N LEU A 210 -11.69 -13.73 40.84
CA LEU A 210 -11.99 -12.36 40.42
C LEU A 210 -10.78 -11.43 40.62
N ALA A 211 -10.10 -11.50 41.76
CA ALA A 211 -8.89 -10.72 42.02
C ALA A 211 -7.77 -11.01 41.00
N SER A 212 -7.56 -12.28 40.66
CA SER A 212 -6.56 -12.67 39.65
C SER A 212 -6.93 -12.22 38.23
N GLN A 213 -8.21 -12.28 37.88
CA GLN A 213 -8.70 -11.75 36.59
C GLN A 213 -8.50 -10.23 36.50
N PHE A 214 -8.77 -9.48 37.58
CA PHE A 214 -8.51 -8.04 37.63
C PHE A 214 -7.04 -7.71 37.43
N ASP A 215 -6.14 -8.41 38.10
CA ASP A 215 -4.69 -8.22 37.96
C ASP A 215 -4.21 -8.52 36.53
N THR A 216 -4.69 -9.63 35.94
CA THR A 216 -4.38 -10.01 34.56
C THR A 216 -4.87 -8.97 33.55
N ALA A 217 -6.07 -8.44 33.74
CA ALA A 217 -6.63 -7.42 32.85
C ALA A 217 -5.83 -6.12 32.90
N LEU A 218 -5.43 -5.65 34.09
CA LEU A 218 -4.65 -4.43 34.27
C LEU A 218 -3.24 -4.53 33.69
N ASN A 219 -2.59 -5.69 33.84
CA ASN A 219 -1.21 -5.89 33.37
C ASN A 219 -1.11 -6.19 31.86
N ASN A 220 -2.19 -6.62 31.21
CA ASN A 220 -2.24 -6.81 29.76
C ASN A 220 -2.72 -5.58 28.97
N MET A 221 -3.05 -4.48 29.64
CA MET A 221 -3.32 -3.21 28.94
C MET A 221 -2.02 -2.67 28.32
N PRO A 222 -2.07 -2.03 27.14
CA PRO A 222 -0.90 -1.37 26.56
C PRO A 222 -0.51 -0.08 27.32
N HIS A 223 -1.46 0.51 28.05
CA HIS A 223 -1.26 1.70 28.87
C HIS A 223 -0.62 1.39 30.23
N GLY A 224 0.25 2.28 30.69
CA GLY A 224 0.62 2.35 32.11
C GLY A 224 -0.55 2.91 32.91
N LEU A 225 -0.85 2.31 34.07
CA LEU A 225 -1.95 2.74 34.94
C LEU A 225 -1.46 2.89 36.38
N CYS A 226 -1.78 4.03 36.98
CA CYS A 226 -1.62 4.32 38.40
C CYS A 226 -2.95 4.82 38.98
N MET A 227 -3.34 4.36 40.16
CA MET A 227 -4.52 4.85 40.88
C MET A 227 -4.11 5.34 42.26
N PHE A 228 -4.49 6.56 42.61
CA PHE A 228 -4.28 7.16 43.92
C PHE A 228 -5.60 7.24 44.67
N ARG A 229 -5.60 6.87 45.96
CA ARG A 229 -6.77 7.02 46.84
C ARG A 229 -6.99 8.49 47.20
N ALA A 230 -8.12 8.77 47.86
CA ALA A 230 -8.44 10.11 48.36
C ALA A 230 -7.40 10.68 49.37
N ASP A 231 -6.57 9.84 49.99
CA ASP A 231 -5.48 10.24 50.89
C ASP A 231 -4.14 10.49 50.16
N GLY A 232 -4.14 10.46 48.82
CA GLY A 232 -2.95 10.68 47.99
C GLY A 232 -1.98 9.49 47.91
N ARG A 233 -2.32 8.33 48.51
CA ARG A 233 -1.49 7.12 48.45
C ARG A 233 -1.86 6.24 47.27
N LEU A 234 -0.86 5.55 46.73
CA LEU A 234 -1.03 4.59 45.65
C LEU A 234 -1.94 3.43 46.08
N ALA A 235 -3.03 3.23 45.34
CA ALA A 235 -3.92 2.08 45.43
C ALA A 235 -3.47 0.94 44.52
N VAL A 236 -3.19 1.24 43.25
CA VAL A 236 -2.93 0.27 42.19
C VAL A 236 -1.91 0.85 41.24
N MET A 237 -0.94 0.04 40.82
CA MET A 237 -0.04 0.34 39.72
C MET A 237 0.15 -0.93 38.90
N ASN A 238 -0.07 -0.86 37.59
CA ASN A 238 0.18 -2.00 36.70
C ASN A 238 1.66 -2.08 36.32
N HIS A 239 2.08 -3.24 35.80
CA HIS A 239 3.46 -3.49 35.40
C HIS A 239 3.93 -2.55 34.27
N ARG A 240 3.06 -2.26 33.29
CA ARG A 240 3.37 -1.37 32.17
C ARG A 240 3.80 0.03 32.61
N PHE A 241 3.18 0.59 33.65
CA PHE A 241 3.58 1.88 34.18
C PHE A 241 5.02 1.86 34.71
N GLY A 242 5.38 0.79 35.43
CA GLY A 242 6.73 0.58 35.93
C GLY A 242 7.77 0.44 34.81
N GLU A 243 7.44 -0.31 33.75
CA GLU A 243 8.30 -0.48 32.58
C GLU A 243 8.53 0.84 31.83
N LEU A 244 7.46 1.57 31.48
CA LEU A 244 7.53 2.83 30.72
C LEU A 244 8.35 3.89 31.46
N MET A 245 8.21 3.93 32.78
CA MET A 245 8.85 4.90 33.66
C MET A 245 10.18 4.41 34.25
N ALA A 246 10.61 3.18 33.95
CA ALA A 246 11.82 2.54 34.48
C ALA A 246 11.91 2.55 36.02
N LEU A 247 10.78 2.29 36.69
CA LEU A 247 10.65 2.34 38.15
C LEU A 247 11.03 1.01 38.83
N PRO A 248 11.61 1.04 40.04
CA PRO A 248 11.86 -0.17 40.83
C PRO A 248 10.56 -0.81 41.37
N GLU A 249 10.47 -2.14 41.30
CA GLU A 249 9.25 -2.92 41.66
C GLU A 249 8.80 -2.77 43.13
N ASP A 250 9.68 -2.31 44.02
CA ASP A 250 9.41 -2.16 45.45
C ASP A 250 8.52 -0.95 45.81
N LEU A 251 8.29 -0.02 44.88
CA LEU A 251 7.49 1.19 45.12
C LEU A 251 6.02 0.88 45.44
N VAL A 252 5.44 -0.16 44.84
CA VAL A 252 4.03 -0.55 45.05
C VAL A 252 3.77 -1.01 46.49
N LYS A 253 4.73 -1.72 47.08
CA LYS A 253 4.58 -2.34 48.42
C LYS A 253 4.73 -1.34 49.56
N ARG A 254 5.25 -0.13 49.30
CA ARG A 254 5.54 0.89 50.32
C ARG A 254 4.39 1.88 50.54
N GLY A 255 3.30 1.77 49.79
CA GLY A 255 2.18 2.73 49.88
C GLY A 255 2.62 4.15 49.52
N ALA A 256 3.44 4.26 48.47
CA ALA A 256 4.03 5.49 47.95
C ALA A 256 2.96 6.54 47.61
N THR A 257 3.31 7.81 47.76
CA THR A 257 2.46 8.95 47.36
C THR A 257 2.70 9.33 45.90
N ALA A 258 1.82 10.16 45.33
CA ALA A 258 2.03 10.71 44.00
C ALA A 258 3.38 11.44 43.87
N ALA A 259 3.80 12.16 44.92
CA ALA A 259 5.09 12.86 44.98
C ALA A 259 6.29 11.89 44.94
N ASP A 260 6.20 10.77 45.66
CA ASP A 260 7.26 9.74 45.65
C ASP A 260 7.43 9.12 44.26
N ILE A 261 6.31 8.88 43.56
CA ILE A 261 6.33 8.31 42.21
C ILE A 261 6.86 9.32 41.20
N ALA A 262 6.41 10.58 41.23
CA ALA A 262 6.93 11.63 40.37
C ALA A 262 8.44 11.83 40.58
N ALA A 263 8.91 11.86 41.84
CA ALA A 263 10.33 11.96 42.16
C ALA A 263 11.12 10.75 41.63
N ALA A 264 10.57 9.54 41.74
CA ALA A 264 11.20 8.33 41.20
C ALA A 264 11.30 8.39 39.67
N CYS A 265 10.26 8.85 38.97
CA CYS A 265 10.24 9.04 37.53
C CYS A 265 11.28 10.06 37.05
N VAL A 266 11.44 11.17 37.78
CA VAL A 266 12.49 12.18 37.52
C VAL A 266 13.89 11.60 37.78
N SER A 267 14.07 10.85 38.87
CA SER A 267 15.35 10.23 39.21
C SER A 267 15.80 9.16 38.21
N ALA A 268 14.84 8.46 37.61
CA ALA A 268 15.08 7.48 36.56
C ALA A 268 15.39 8.14 35.19
N GLY A 269 15.22 9.46 35.08
CA GLY A 269 15.41 10.21 33.85
C GLY A 269 14.29 10.02 32.83
N SER A 270 13.13 9.50 33.24
CA SER A 270 11.99 9.22 32.34
C SER A 270 11.15 10.46 32.04
N ILE A 271 11.19 11.48 32.91
CA ILE A 271 10.56 12.79 32.74
C ILE A 271 11.44 13.90 33.33
N SER A 272 11.21 15.14 32.90
CA SER A 272 11.92 16.30 33.45
C SER A 272 11.34 16.70 34.81
N ALA A 273 12.10 17.46 35.60
CA ALA A 273 11.61 17.98 36.88
C ALA A 273 10.37 18.88 36.70
N GLU A 274 10.35 19.69 35.64
CA GLU A 274 9.21 20.56 35.28
C GLU A 274 7.96 19.74 34.94
N SER A 275 8.13 18.67 34.14
CA SER A 275 7.04 17.74 33.84
C SER A 275 6.55 17.00 35.09
N GLY A 276 7.44 16.66 36.02
CA GLY A 276 7.09 16.06 37.30
C GLY A 276 6.21 16.97 38.16
N ASP A 277 6.57 18.25 38.28
CA ASP A 277 5.78 19.25 39.02
C ASP A 277 4.41 19.48 38.37
N GLN A 278 4.36 19.51 37.03
CA GLN A 278 3.11 19.63 36.27
C GLN A 278 2.17 18.44 36.49
N ILE A 279 2.70 17.20 36.46
CA ILE A 279 1.92 15.98 36.73
C ILE A 279 1.32 16.03 38.15
N LEU A 280 2.10 16.47 39.14
CA LEU A 280 1.62 16.59 40.52
C LEU A 280 0.50 17.62 40.66
N ALA A 281 0.67 18.80 40.04
CA ALA A 281 -0.35 19.83 40.03
C ALA A 281 -1.68 19.34 39.42
N GLU A 282 -1.62 18.59 38.31
CA GLU A 282 -2.84 18.05 37.68
C GLU A 282 -3.52 16.94 38.52
N ILE A 283 -2.75 16.14 39.26
CA ILE A 283 -3.31 15.17 40.22
C ILE A 283 -4.08 15.91 41.34
N GLU A 284 -3.54 17.02 41.85
CA GLU A 284 -4.16 17.84 42.89
C GLU A 284 -5.39 18.60 42.40
N HIS A 285 -5.38 19.09 41.16
CA HIS A 285 -6.51 19.79 40.56
C HIS A 285 -7.75 18.91 40.37
N ALA A 286 -7.58 17.58 40.35
CA ALA A 286 -8.66 16.59 40.26
C ALA A 286 -9.61 16.83 39.07
N ARG A 287 -9.07 17.21 37.91
CA ARG A 287 -9.82 17.44 36.67
C ARG A 287 -9.51 16.37 35.64
N ILE A 288 -10.42 16.23 34.68
CA ILE A 288 -10.14 15.47 33.47
C ILE A 288 -9.27 16.35 32.58
N CYS A 289 -8.02 15.95 32.40
CA CYS A 289 -7.09 16.62 31.51
C CYS A 289 -6.13 15.60 30.89
N GLU A 290 -5.53 16.02 29.79
CA GLU A 290 -4.47 15.30 29.11
C GLU A 290 -3.29 16.26 28.96
N ILE A 291 -2.10 15.80 29.32
CA ILE A 291 -0.85 16.54 29.09
C ILE A 291 0.12 15.66 28.31
N VAL A 292 0.97 16.29 27.51
CA VAL A 292 2.01 15.62 26.74
C VAL A 292 3.37 16.07 27.25
N THR A 293 4.23 15.12 27.56
CA THR A 293 5.60 15.38 28.02
C THR A 293 6.60 14.75 27.06
N ALA A 294 7.71 15.44 26.80
CA ALA A 294 8.82 14.88 26.03
C ALA A 294 9.88 14.27 26.97
N ASP A 295 10.58 13.24 26.50
CA ASP A 295 11.71 12.64 27.19
C ASP A 295 12.83 13.69 27.39
N PRO A 296 13.42 13.83 28.59
CA PRO A 296 14.55 14.71 28.83
C PRO A 296 15.79 14.36 28.01
N ASP A 297 15.95 13.09 27.65
CA ASP A 297 17.03 12.61 26.82
C ASP A 297 16.63 12.69 25.34
N SER A 298 17.21 13.66 24.63
CA SER A 298 16.98 13.87 23.20
C SER A 298 17.39 12.68 22.33
N SER A 299 18.21 11.77 22.85
CA SER A 299 18.61 10.55 22.14
C SER A 299 17.54 9.44 22.16
N ARG A 300 16.65 9.45 23.17
CA ARG A 300 15.52 8.50 23.28
C ARG A 300 14.28 9.00 22.56
N GLY A 301 14.05 10.32 22.55
CA GLY A 301 13.04 10.98 21.73
C GLY A 301 11.61 10.49 21.96
N ARG A 302 11.27 10.05 23.18
CA ARG A 302 9.92 9.56 23.49
C ARG A 302 8.95 10.71 23.76
N THR A 303 7.71 10.54 23.32
CA THR A 303 6.58 11.42 23.59
C THR A 303 5.55 10.65 24.40
N LEU A 304 5.30 11.11 25.63
CA LEU A 304 4.40 10.44 26.57
C LEU A 304 3.13 11.28 26.77
N ALA A 305 1.98 10.64 26.65
CA ALA A 305 0.67 11.22 26.96
C ALA A 305 0.18 10.74 28.33
N TRP A 306 -0.25 11.69 29.16
CA TRP A 306 -0.73 11.45 30.51
C TRP A 306 -2.19 11.88 30.61
N THR A 307 -3.08 10.96 30.94
CA THR A 307 -4.50 11.25 31.13
C THR A 307 -4.88 11.12 32.60
N PHE A 308 -5.48 12.16 33.16
CA PHE A 308 -5.92 12.22 34.55
C PHE A 308 -7.45 12.09 34.61
N GLN A 309 -7.95 11.24 35.51
CA GLN A 309 -9.38 11.06 35.71
C GLN A 309 -9.72 10.92 37.19
N PRO A 310 -10.52 11.83 37.77
CA PRO A 310 -10.95 11.72 39.16
C PRO A 310 -11.92 10.55 39.36
N MET A 311 -11.83 9.87 40.51
CA MET A 311 -12.71 8.78 40.88
C MET A 311 -13.93 9.26 41.68
N THR A 312 -15.07 8.57 41.54
CA THR A 312 -16.34 8.89 42.22
C THR A 312 -16.30 8.79 43.76
N GLY A 313 -15.26 8.16 44.33
CA GLY A 313 -15.02 8.04 45.78
C GLY A 313 -13.89 8.93 46.32
N GLY A 314 -13.38 9.86 45.50
CA GLY A 314 -12.15 10.60 45.78
C GLY A 314 -10.89 9.84 45.34
N GLY A 315 -9.83 10.59 45.01
CA GLY A 315 -8.61 10.06 44.38
C GLY A 315 -8.63 10.18 42.85
N THR A 316 -7.52 9.79 42.21
CA THR A 316 -7.25 10.04 40.78
C THR A 316 -6.69 8.80 40.11
N VAL A 317 -7.17 8.48 38.91
CA VAL A 317 -6.59 7.51 37.99
C VAL A 317 -5.71 8.24 36.99
N LEU A 318 -4.51 7.73 36.78
CA LEU A 318 -3.53 8.20 35.82
C LEU A 318 -3.30 7.10 34.79
N LEU A 319 -3.45 7.46 33.52
CA LEU A 319 -3.08 6.62 32.39
C LEU A 319 -1.87 7.23 31.69
N LEU A 320 -0.94 6.38 31.29
CA LEU A 320 0.28 6.72 30.58
C LEU A 320 0.33 5.95 29.26
N GLU A 321 0.51 6.67 28.16
CA GLU A 321 0.65 6.12 26.80
C GLU A 321 1.94 6.65 26.15
N ASP A 322 2.68 5.77 25.47
CA ASP A 322 3.77 6.17 24.58
C ASP A 322 3.20 6.45 23.18
N ILE A 323 3.17 7.74 22.81
CA ILE A 323 2.61 8.21 21.53
C ILE A 323 3.69 8.55 20.50
N THR A 324 4.95 8.14 20.74
CA THR A 324 6.11 8.48 19.90
C THR A 324 5.91 8.10 18.43
N GLU A 325 5.51 6.86 18.17
CA GLU A 325 5.29 6.37 16.80
C GLU A 325 4.17 7.14 16.10
N ARG A 326 3.10 7.47 16.85
CA ARG A 326 1.96 8.22 16.34
C ARG A 326 2.37 9.65 15.95
N THR A 327 3.08 10.36 16.83
CA THR A 327 3.55 11.72 16.54
C THR A 327 4.54 11.74 15.37
N ASN A 328 5.45 10.76 15.30
CA ASN A 328 6.39 10.62 14.18
C ASN A 328 5.68 10.30 12.86
N ALA A 329 4.67 9.44 12.88
CA ALA A 329 3.85 9.12 11.72
C ALA A 329 3.05 10.33 11.25
N GLU A 330 2.43 11.08 12.16
CA GLU A 330 1.69 12.31 11.85
C GLU A 330 2.62 13.38 11.24
N ALA A 331 3.82 13.57 11.80
CA ALA A 331 4.83 14.47 11.23
C ALA A 331 5.27 14.03 9.82
N ARG A 332 5.48 12.72 9.61
CA ARG A 332 5.84 12.16 8.31
C ARG A 332 4.71 12.32 7.29
N ILE A 333 3.46 12.04 7.67
CA ILE A 333 2.28 12.23 6.82
C ILE A 333 2.15 13.70 6.41
N SER A 334 2.34 14.64 7.35
CA SER A 334 2.31 16.08 7.07
C SER A 334 3.41 16.48 6.08
N HIS A 335 4.62 15.91 6.21
CA HIS A 335 5.71 16.14 5.26
C HIS A 335 5.39 15.57 3.86
N LEU A 336 4.88 14.33 3.78
CA LEU A 336 4.49 13.68 2.52
C LEU A 336 3.34 14.38 1.80
N ALA A 337 2.43 14.99 2.55
CA ALA A 337 1.36 15.78 1.99
C ALA A 337 1.87 17.05 1.28
N ARG A 338 3.08 17.52 1.58
CA ARG A 338 3.59 18.81 1.11
C ARG A 338 4.83 18.76 0.21
N TYR A 339 5.63 17.70 0.28
CA TYR A 339 6.91 17.61 -0.44
C TYR A 339 7.02 16.32 -1.27
N ASP A 340 7.74 16.39 -2.39
CA ASP A 340 8.16 15.26 -3.22
C ASP A 340 9.30 14.49 -2.53
N GLU A 341 9.12 13.18 -2.32
CA GLU A 341 10.09 12.35 -1.58
C GLU A 341 11.46 12.29 -2.23
N LEU A 342 11.51 12.27 -3.57
CA LEU A 342 12.78 12.10 -4.28
C LEU A 342 13.61 13.38 -4.26
N THR A 343 13.02 14.50 -4.64
CA THR A 343 13.76 15.77 -4.82
C THR A 343 13.74 16.66 -3.59
N ALA A 344 12.90 16.38 -2.59
CA ALA A 344 12.62 17.24 -1.44
C ALA A 344 12.11 18.65 -1.83
N LEU A 345 11.58 18.80 -3.05
CA LEU A 345 10.87 20.00 -3.48
C LEU A 345 9.42 19.96 -3.00
N PRO A 346 8.75 21.11 -2.85
CA PRO A 346 7.30 21.17 -2.73
C PRO A 346 6.62 20.31 -3.81
N ASN A 347 5.59 19.57 -3.42
CA ASN A 347 4.77 18.83 -4.36
C ASN A 347 3.69 19.74 -4.97
N ARG A 348 2.92 19.18 -5.92
CA ARG A 348 1.85 19.91 -6.60
C ARG A 348 0.84 20.58 -5.67
N VAL A 349 0.44 19.90 -4.59
CA VAL A 349 -0.56 20.42 -3.64
C VAL A 349 0.00 21.62 -2.89
N SER A 350 1.19 21.48 -2.30
CA SER A 350 1.79 22.59 -1.54
C SER A 350 2.12 23.79 -2.42
N PHE A 351 2.49 23.57 -3.67
CA PHE A 351 2.75 24.65 -4.61
C PHE A 351 1.47 25.38 -5.03
N HIS A 352 0.40 24.63 -5.30
CA HIS A 352 -0.91 25.19 -5.62
C HIS A 352 -1.44 26.07 -4.48
N ASP A 353 -1.45 25.54 -3.24
CA ASP A 353 -1.94 26.27 -2.06
C ASP A 353 -1.14 27.55 -1.81
N GLU A 354 0.19 27.49 -2.00
CA GLU A 354 1.07 28.64 -1.82
C GLU A 354 0.85 29.71 -2.89
N ILE A 355 0.73 29.33 -4.17
CA ILE A 355 0.39 30.27 -5.25
C ILE A 355 -0.99 30.88 -5.00
N GLU A 356 -1.99 30.09 -4.66
CA GLU A 356 -3.34 30.60 -4.45
C GLU A 356 -3.38 31.58 -3.27
N ARG A 357 -2.62 31.31 -2.21
CA ARG A 357 -2.40 32.23 -1.09
C ARG A 357 -1.74 33.53 -1.55
N LEU A 358 -0.70 33.45 -2.37
CA LEU A 358 0.04 34.63 -2.86
C LEU A 358 -0.82 35.48 -3.80
N LEU A 359 -1.54 34.86 -4.73
CA LEU A 359 -2.46 35.55 -5.65
C LEU A 359 -3.58 36.28 -4.89
N LYS A 360 -4.10 35.68 -3.80
CA LYS A 360 -5.13 36.29 -2.93
C LYS A 360 -4.61 37.42 -2.02
N ASN A 361 -3.38 37.33 -1.53
CA ASN A 361 -2.81 38.24 -0.50
C ASN A 361 -1.99 39.40 -1.07
N SER A 362 -2.19 39.76 -2.32
CA SER A 362 -1.36 40.73 -3.05
C SER A 362 -1.59 42.19 -2.58
N HIS A 363 -0.98 42.58 -1.46
CA HIS A 363 -0.93 43.98 -1.01
C HIS A 363 -0.06 44.89 -1.90
N HIS A 364 0.53 44.37 -2.97
CA HIS A 364 1.35 45.09 -3.95
C HIS A 364 0.77 44.92 -5.35
N ALA A 365 -0.37 45.58 -5.59
CA ALA A 365 -1.19 45.47 -6.81
C ALA A 365 -0.50 45.90 -8.13
N GLU A 366 0.77 46.32 -8.10
CA GLU A 366 1.48 46.89 -9.26
C GLU A 366 2.58 45.99 -9.85
N ARG A 367 2.87 44.81 -9.27
CA ARG A 367 3.96 43.94 -9.76
C ARG A 367 3.44 42.66 -10.39
N LEU A 368 3.97 42.35 -11.57
CA LEU A 368 3.67 41.12 -12.31
C LEU A 368 4.30 39.90 -11.60
N SER A 369 3.76 38.72 -11.87
CA SER A 369 4.35 37.43 -11.51
C SER A 369 4.33 36.50 -12.73
N ALA A 370 5.23 35.52 -12.78
CA ALA A 370 5.30 34.53 -13.85
C ALA A 370 5.30 33.12 -13.29
N LEU A 371 4.58 32.22 -13.95
CA LEU A 371 4.70 30.78 -13.75
C LEU A 371 5.44 30.19 -14.94
N LEU A 372 6.53 29.47 -14.66
CA LEU A 372 7.35 28.79 -15.65
C LEU A 372 7.18 27.29 -15.43
N PHE A 373 6.57 26.61 -16.39
CA PHE A 373 6.44 25.17 -16.41
C PHE A 373 7.62 24.58 -17.19
N VAL A 374 8.42 23.74 -16.56
CA VAL A 374 9.67 23.18 -17.08
C VAL A 374 9.52 21.67 -17.24
N ASP A 375 9.89 21.15 -18.40
CA ASP A 375 9.93 19.71 -18.68
C ASP A 375 11.28 19.31 -19.26
N LEU A 376 11.79 18.16 -18.82
CA LEU A 376 13.08 17.66 -19.25
C LEU A 376 12.94 16.86 -20.55
N ASP A 377 13.49 17.41 -21.64
CA ASP A 377 13.36 16.81 -22.96
C ASP A 377 14.04 15.43 -23.00
N GLN A 378 13.31 14.43 -23.46
CA GLN A 378 13.83 13.06 -23.66
C GLN A 378 14.27 12.35 -22.35
N PHE A 379 13.77 12.77 -21.18
CA PHE A 379 14.05 12.09 -19.91
C PHE A 379 13.73 10.58 -19.95
N LYS A 380 12.66 10.20 -20.63
CA LYS A 380 12.31 8.79 -20.84
C LYS A 380 13.44 7.99 -21.50
N GLN A 381 14.14 8.56 -22.49
CA GLN A 381 15.25 7.89 -23.16
C GLN A 381 16.42 7.65 -22.21
N VAL A 382 16.66 8.57 -21.26
CA VAL A 382 17.66 8.39 -20.20
C VAL A 382 17.27 7.20 -19.32
N ASN A 383 16.02 7.11 -18.88
CA ASN A 383 15.53 5.96 -18.10
C ASN A 383 15.62 4.65 -18.87
N ASP A 384 15.24 4.64 -20.14
CA ASP A 384 15.27 3.45 -20.99
C ASP A 384 16.71 2.98 -21.27
N THR A 385 17.69 3.90 -21.27
CA THR A 385 19.11 3.59 -21.58
C THR A 385 19.94 3.28 -20.34
N LEU A 386 19.77 4.04 -19.25
CA LEU A 386 20.61 4.01 -18.05
C LEU A 386 19.89 3.49 -16.80
N GLY A 387 18.57 3.24 -16.89
CA GLY A 387 17.74 2.74 -15.81
C GLY A 387 17.20 3.83 -14.88
N HIS A 388 16.08 3.52 -14.21
CA HIS A 388 15.40 4.42 -13.27
C HIS A 388 16.30 5.02 -12.17
N PRO A 389 17.23 4.27 -11.54
CA PRO A 389 18.09 4.86 -10.50
C PRO A 389 18.95 6.03 -11.00
N CYS A 390 19.42 5.97 -12.25
CA CYS A 390 20.17 7.05 -12.87
C CYS A 390 19.26 8.25 -13.17
N GLY A 391 18.03 8.00 -13.62
CA GLY A 391 17.01 9.04 -13.80
C GLY A 391 16.63 9.73 -12.50
N ASP A 392 16.51 8.99 -11.40
CA ASP A 392 16.21 9.53 -10.08
C ASP A 392 17.31 10.48 -9.58
N GLN A 393 18.58 10.08 -9.74
CA GLN A 393 19.71 10.95 -9.44
C GLN A 393 19.75 12.20 -10.34
N LEU A 394 19.38 12.05 -11.63
CA LEU A 394 19.28 13.18 -12.55
C LEU A 394 18.23 14.20 -12.07
N LEU A 395 17.06 13.73 -11.65
CA LEU A 395 15.99 14.57 -11.13
C LEU A 395 16.43 15.33 -9.86
N CYS A 396 17.17 14.68 -8.96
CA CYS A 396 17.76 15.34 -7.80
C CYS A 396 18.77 16.42 -8.20
N ALA A 397 19.63 16.15 -9.19
CA ALA A 397 20.60 17.13 -9.69
C ALA A 397 19.93 18.32 -10.38
N VAL A 398 18.88 18.07 -11.18
CA VAL A 398 18.04 19.11 -11.80
C VAL A 398 17.36 19.98 -10.74
N ALA A 399 16.75 19.35 -9.73
CA ALA A 399 16.11 20.07 -8.63
C ALA A 399 17.08 21.01 -7.90
N ASN A 400 18.32 20.54 -7.64
CA ASN A 400 19.36 21.36 -7.02
C ASN A 400 19.77 22.53 -7.91
N ARG A 401 20.03 22.30 -9.22
CA ARG A 401 20.35 23.39 -10.16
C ARG A 401 19.23 24.42 -10.25
N LEU A 402 17.97 23.98 -10.27
CA LEU A 402 16.81 24.87 -10.26
C LEU A 402 16.82 25.75 -9.01
N ARG A 403 16.99 25.18 -7.81
CA ARG A 403 17.07 25.97 -6.57
C ARG A 403 18.19 27.01 -6.58
N GLU A 404 19.37 26.64 -7.07
CA GLU A 404 20.53 27.54 -7.13
C GLU A 404 20.31 28.74 -8.08
N MET A 405 19.44 28.59 -9.08
CA MET A 405 19.12 29.65 -10.03
C MET A 405 18.03 30.60 -9.54
N LEU A 406 17.32 30.28 -8.47
CA LEU A 406 16.16 31.01 -8.01
C LEU A 406 16.50 31.97 -6.87
N ARG A 407 15.76 33.07 -6.79
CA ARG A 407 15.89 34.02 -5.68
C ARG A 407 15.15 33.48 -4.45
N PRO A 408 15.44 33.97 -3.23
CA PRO A 408 14.75 33.54 -2.02
C PRO A 408 13.22 33.73 -2.07
N GLU A 409 12.75 34.71 -2.84
CA GLU A 409 11.33 34.96 -3.09
C GLU A 409 10.69 34.07 -4.16
N ASP A 410 11.46 33.36 -4.98
CA ASP A 410 10.91 32.50 -6.03
C ASP A 410 10.68 31.08 -5.50
N PHE A 411 9.69 30.37 -6.05
CA PHE A 411 9.37 29.00 -5.66
C PHE A 411 9.66 28.03 -6.79
N VAL A 412 10.07 26.82 -6.43
CA VAL A 412 10.13 25.68 -7.35
C VAL A 412 9.46 24.48 -6.71
N ALA A 413 8.69 23.73 -7.51
CA ALA A 413 8.04 22.50 -7.13
C ALA A 413 8.27 21.44 -8.20
N ARG A 414 8.11 20.17 -7.80
CA ARG A 414 8.07 19.04 -8.73
C ARG A 414 6.66 18.47 -8.76
N PHE A 415 6.07 18.39 -9.94
CA PHE A 415 4.69 17.95 -10.11
C PHE A 415 4.58 16.44 -10.34
N GLY A 416 5.67 15.82 -10.76
CA GLY A 416 5.79 14.38 -10.99
C GLY A 416 6.61 14.11 -12.25
N GLY A 417 7.15 12.89 -12.40
CA GLY A 417 7.96 12.53 -13.57
C GLY A 417 9.15 13.49 -13.76
N ASP A 418 9.23 14.09 -14.94
CA ASP A 418 10.21 15.07 -15.43
C ASP A 418 9.72 16.53 -15.38
N GLU A 419 8.58 16.78 -14.71
CA GLU A 419 7.93 18.09 -14.68
C GLU A 419 8.27 18.89 -13.41
N PHE A 420 8.77 20.11 -13.62
CA PHE A 420 9.05 21.10 -12.58
C PHE A 420 8.27 22.38 -12.85
N VAL A 421 7.86 23.07 -11.80
CA VAL A 421 7.15 24.35 -11.92
C VAL A 421 7.84 25.38 -11.06
N VAL A 422 8.13 26.53 -11.65
CA VAL A 422 8.75 27.67 -11.00
C VAL A 422 7.74 28.82 -10.95
N PHE A 423 7.59 29.46 -9.79
CA PHE A 423 6.82 30.68 -9.63
C PHE A 423 7.75 31.83 -9.31
N GLN A 424 7.87 32.76 -10.24
CA GLN A 424 8.72 33.94 -10.13
C GLN A 424 7.88 35.15 -9.69
N GLN A 425 8.28 35.77 -8.59
CA GLN A 425 7.53 36.88 -7.99
C GLN A 425 8.17 38.24 -8.32
N ASN A 426 7.36 39.29 -8.20
CA ASN A 426 7.82 40.68 -8.24
C ASN A 426 8.60 41.06 -9.51
N ILE A 427 8.19 40.54 -10.66
CA ILE A 427 8.83 40.86 -11.95
C ILE A 427 8.38 42.26 -12.41
N SER A 428 9.32 43.00 -13.01
CA SER A 428 9.08 44.38 -13.48
C SER A 428 8.65 44.39 -14.94
N SER A 429 9.07 43.39 -15.72
CA SER A 429 8.67 43.23 -17.11
C SER A 429 8.61 41.75 -17.53
N PRO A 430 7.89 41.41 -18.61
CA PRO A 430 7.96 40.08 -19.22
C PRO A 430 9.38 39.59 -19.54
N GLU A 431 10.31 40.51 -19.83
CA GLU A 431 11.70 40.17 -20.14
C GLU A 431 12.43 39.54 -18.96
N ASP A 432 12.03 39.84 -17.71
CA ASP A 432 12.60 39.22 -16.51
C ASP A 432 12.29 37.72 -16.46
N ALA A 433 11.07 37.33 -16.86
CA ALA A 433 10.66 35.94 -16.96
C ALA A 433 11.33 35.23 -18.14
N ALA A 434 11.47 35.91 -19.27
CA ALA A 434 12.23 35.40 -20.42
C ALA A 434 13.70 35.14 -20.07
N ALA A 435 14.33 36.04 -19.31
CA ALA A 435 15.71 35.91 -18.87
C ALA A 435 15.88 34.71 -17.91
N LEU A 436 14.95 34.51 -16.97
CA LEU A 436 14.97 33.32 -16.10
C LEU A 436 14.77 32.03 -16.90
N ALA A 437 13.79 31.99 -17.83
CA ALA A 437 13.53 30.83 -18.66
C ALA A 437 14.73 30.46 -19.53
N ARG A 438 15.37 31.45 -20.18
CA ARG A 438 16.60 31.24 -20.96
C ARG A 438 17.71 30.65 -20.10
N ARG A 439 17.92 31.19 -18.90
CA ARG A 439 18.90 30.67 -17.95
C ARG A 439 18.59 29.24 -17.52
N ILE A 440 17.31 28.90 -17.28
CA ILE A 440 16.88 27.54 -16.95
C ILE A 440 17.23 26.59 -18.11
N VAL A 441 16.83 26.92 -19.35
CA VAL A 441 17.11 26.10 -20.53
C VAL A 441 18.62 25.86 -20.70
N GLU A 442 19.43 26.92 -20.62
CA GLU A 442 20.89 26.83 -20.78
C GLU A 442 21.55 26.00 -19.68
N ARG A 443 21.24 26.28 -18.41
CA ARG A 443 21.88 25.61 -17.25
C ARG A 443 21.42 24.18 -17.08
N LEU A 444 20.18 23.87 -17.42
CA LEU A 444 19.69 22.50 -17.40
C LEU A 444 20.25 21.66 -18.55
N SER A 445 20.64 22.29 -19.66
CA SER A 445 21.28 21.61 -20.80
C SER A 445 22.76 21.28 -20.56
N GLU A 446 23.38 21.80 -19.49
CA GLU A 446 24.75 21.44 -19.12
C GLU A 446 24.86 19.97 -18.70
N ARG A 447 25.99 19.33 -19.05
CA ARG A 447 26.27 17.92 -18.74
C ARG A 447 26.16 17.62 -17.23
N TYR A 448 25.48 16.53 -16.90
CA TYR A 448 25.38 15.97 -15.55
C TYR A 448 26.36 14.83 -15.40
N ARG A 449 27.08 14.81 -14.28
CA ARG A 449 27.89 13.66 -13.88
C ARG A 449 27.09 12.85 -12.88
N ILE A 450 26.58 11.70 -13.32
CA ILE A 450 25.75 10.80 -12.52
C ILE A 450 26.48 9.46 -12.50
N ASP A 451 26.97 9.07 -11.32
CA ASP A 451 27.91 7.97 -11.16
C ASP A 451 29.12 8.10 -12.13
N ASN A 452 29.24 7.15 -13.07
CA ASN A 452 30.27 7.12 -14.10
C ASN A 452 29.78 7.58 -15.49
N HIS A 453 28.55 8.09 -15.60
CA HIS A 453 27.96 8.54 -16.86
C HIS A 453 27.98 10.06 -16.98
N LEU A 454 28.19 10.54 -18.21
CA LEU A 454 27.94 11.92 -18.59
C LEU A 454 26.60 11.96 -19.30
N VAL A 455 25.60 12.58 -18.67
CA VAL A 455 24.23 12.67 -19.20
C VAL A 455 23.99 14.10 -19.69
N GLU A 456 23.43 14.22 -20.88
CA GLU A 456 23.01 15.49 -21.48
C GLU A 456 21.50 15.41 -21.71
N ILE A 457 20.76 16.40 -21.21
CA ILE A 457 19.30 16.45 -21.29
C ILE A 457 18.88 17.87 -21.65
N GLY A 458 17.89 18.03 -22.53
CA GLY A 458 17.32 19.34 -22.85
C GLY A 458 16.27 19.76 -21.82
N ALA A 459 15.86 21.02 -21.87
CA ALA A 459 14.69 21.49 -21.14
C ALA A 459 13.83 22.39 -22.01
N SER A 460 12.53 22.18 -21.97
CA SER A 460 11.53 23.04 -22.59
C SER A 460 10.78 23.80 -21.50
N VAL A 461 10.46 25.08 -21.74
CA VAL A 461 9.81 25.94 -20.72
C VAL A 461 8.58 26.67 -21.28
N GLY A 462 7.43 26.54 -20.62
CA GLY A 462 6.24 27.34 -20.87
C GLY A 462 6.07 28.45 -19.84
N ILE A 463 5.81 29.68 -20.27
CA ILE A 463 5.71 30.84 -19.38
C ILE A 463 4.29 31.40 -19.43
N ALA A 464 3.64 31.55 -18.29
CA ALA A 464 2.39 32.30 -18.16
C ALA A 464 2.57 33.48 -17.20
N LEU A 465 2.23 34.68 -17.67
CA LEU A 465 2.27 35.90 -16.87
C LEU A 465 0.93 36.13 -16.18
N THR A 466 0.96 36.70 -14.99
CA THR A 466 -0.23 37.13 -14.26
C THR A 466 0.03 38.42 -13.51
N SER A 467 -1.00 39.26 -13.42
CA SER A 467 -1.05 40.32 -12.41
C SER A 467 -1.87 39.84 -11.20
N PRO A 468 -1.72 40.47 -10.02
CA PRO A 468 -2.56 40.22 -8.87
C PRO A 468 -4.07 40.30 -9.18
N GLY A 469 -4.80 39.21 -8.92
CA GLY A 469 -6.26 39.15 -9.10
C GLY A 469 -6.75 38.77 -10.50
N ASP A 470 -5.86 38.61 -11.49
CA ASP A 470 -6.24 38.32 -12.88
C ASP A 470 -6.62 36.84 -13.13
N ALA A 471 -5.99 35.90 -12.43
CA ALA A 471 -6.14 34.47 -12.69
C ALA A 471 -6.05 33.62 -11.42
N SER A 472 -6.72 32.47 -11.43
CA SER A 472 -6.51 31.42 -10.43
C SER A 472 -5.23 30.62 -10.70
N ALA A 473 -4.72 29.93 -9.67
CA ALA A 473 -3.57 29.04 -9.81
C ALA A 473 -3.78 27.99 -10.92
N ASP A 474 -4.98 27.40 -10.99
CA ASP A 474 -5.36 26.45 -12.05
C ASP A 474 -5.28 27.04 -13.45
N THR A 475 -5.79 28.26 -13.64
CA THR A 475 -5.74 28.95 -14.94
C THR A 475 -4.30 29.22 -15.35
N LEU A 476 -3.46 29.64 -14.41
CA LEU A 476 -2.06 29.96 -14.67
C LEU A 476 -1.24 28.72 -15.02
N LEU A 477 -1.45 27.62 -14.27
CA LEU A 477 -0.83 26.31 -14.55
C LEU A 477 -1.24 25.80 -15.93
N LYS A 478 -2.53 25.86 -16.26
CA LYS A 478 -3.04 25.47 -17.57
C LYS A 478 -2.41 26.29 -18.69
N ASN A 479 -2.34 27.60 -18.53
CA ASN A 479 -1.76 28.49 -19.54
C ASN A 479 -0.26 28.21 -19.76
N ALA A 480 0.50 27.97 -18.67
CA ALA A 480 1.92 27.67 -18.78
C ALA A 480 2.18 26.29 -19.40
N ASP A 481 1.38 25.28 -19.07
CA ASP A 481 1.44 23.95 -19.70
C ASP A 481 1.19 24.03 -21.22
N MET A 482 0.22 24.84 -21.64
CA MET A 482 -0.05 25.07 -23.06
C MET A 482 1.11 25.78 -23.78
N ALA A 483 1.77 26.72 -23.11
CA ALA A 483 2.96 27.36 -23.63
C ALA A 483 4.15 26.38 -23.70
N LEU A 484 4.29 25.49 -22.72
CA LEU A 484 5.31 24.45 -22.67
C LEU A 484 5.14 23.48 -23.85
N TYR A 485 3.91 23.07 -24.11
CA TYR A 485 3.58 22.24 -25.26
C TYR A 485 4.02 22.91 -26.57
N ARG A 486 3.77 24.22 -26.72
CA ARG A 486 4.21 24.97 -27.89
C ARG A 486 5.74 25.04 -27.99
N ALA A 487 6.45 25.24 -26.88
CA ALA A 487 7.90 25.19 -26.84
C ALA A 487 8.46 23.83 -27.31
N LYS A 488 7.81 22.73 -26.94
CA LYS A 488 8.16 21.39 -27.43
C LYS A 488 7.90 21.22 -28.93
N ALA A 489 6.81 21.78 -29.43
CA ALA A 489 6.46 21.71 -30.85
C ALA A 489 7.39 22.54 -31.74
N ASP A 490 7.91 23.67 -31.23
CA ASP A 490 8.83 24.56 -31.95
C ASP A 490 10.31 24.07 -31.92
N GLY A 491 10.56 22.81 -31.57
CA GLY A 491 11.88 22.16 -31.68
C GLY A 491 12.52 21.70 -30.36
N ARG A 492 11.86 21.89 -29.20
CA ARG A 492 12.38 21.61 -27.85
C ARG A 492 13.62 22.46 -27.50
N GLY A 493 14.13 22.36 -26.26
CA GLY A 493 15.30 23.13 -25.83
C GLY A 493 15.10 24.65 -25.90
N THR A 494 13.87 25.13 -25.72
CA THR A 494 13.50 26.55 -25.82
C THR A 494 12.40 26.92 -24.83
N PHE A 495 12.03 28.19 -24.78
CA PHE A 495 10.91 28.67 -23.99
C PHE A 495 9.85 29.36 -24.85
N CYS A 496 8.60 29.34 -24.39
CA CYS A 496 7.49 30.01 -25.07
C CYS A 496 6.57 30.73 -24.06
N PHE A 497 6.07 31.91 -24.43
CA PHE A 497 5.05 32.60 -23.64
C PHE A 497 3.66 32.17 -24.05
N PHE A 498 2.78 31.98 -23.07
CA PHE A 498 1.36 31.78 -23.32
C PHE A 498 0.77 32.97 -24.09
N ARG A 499 -0.01 32.66 -25.13
CA ARG A 499 -0.87 33.59 -25.86
C ARG A 499 -2.24 32.95 -26.00
N ASP A 500 -3.30 33.76 -25.99
CA ASP A 500 -4.68 33.24 -26.07
C ASP A 500 -4.93 32.39 -27.34
N GLU A 501 -4.22 32.71 -28.43
CA GLU A 501 -4.23 31.97 -29.71
C GLU A 501 -3.75 30.50 -29.55
N MET A 502 -2.94 30.20 -28.54
CA MET A 502 -2.44 28.85 -28.26
C MET A 502 -3.57 27.94 -27.77
N ALA A 503 -4.60 28.47 -27.12
CA ALA A 503 -5.76 27.69 -26.70
C ALA A 503 -6.59 27.16 -27.84
N ALA A 504 -6.80 27.98 -28.86
CA ALA A 504 -7.42 27.54 -30.09
C ALA A 504 -6.58 26.49 -30.81
N THR A 505 -5.25 26.61 -30.80
CA THR A 505 -4.34 25.71 -31.50
C THR A 505 -4.28 24.32 -30.87
N VAL A 506 -4.19 24.22 -29.54
CA VAL A 506 -4.17 22.93 -28.81
C VAL A 506 -5.50 22.20 -28.98
N GLU A 507 -6.63 22.91 -28.85
CA GLU A 507 -7.95 22.30 -29.05
C GLU A 507 -8.15 21.89 -30.52
N ALA A 508 -7.72 22.72 -31.48
CA ALA A 508 -7.81 22.40 -32.91
C ALA A 508 -6.99 21.15 -33.27
N ARG A 509 -5.83 20.92 -32.62
CA ARG A 509 -5.01 19.71 -32.79
C ARG A 509 -5.66 18.49 -32.17
N ARG A 510 -6.22 18.60 -30.96
CA ARG A 510 -6.96 17.51 -30.31
C ARG A 510 -8.17 17.06 -31.13
N ILE A 511 -8.90 18.01 -31.71
CA ILE A 511 -9.99 17.71 -32.65
C ILE A 511 -9.43 17.01 -33.90
N LEU A 512 -8.30 17.50 -34.43
CA LEU A 512 -7.64 16.90 -35.59
C LEU A 512 -7.21 15.45 -35.32
N GLU A 513 -6.70 15.13 -34.13
CA GLU A 513 -6.35 13.76 -33.71
C GLU A 513 -7.58 12.84 -33.71
N LEU A 514 -8.70 13.29 -33.14
CA LEU A 514 -9.94 12.52 -33.10
C LEU A 514 -10.51 12.26 -34.50
N ASP A 515 -10.43 13.24 -35.38
CA ASP A 515 -10.94 13.16 -36.74
C ASP A 515 -10.01 12.32 -37.65
N LEU A 516 -8.69 12.41 -37.46
CA LEU A 516 -7.70 11.67 -38.27
C LEU A 516 -7.87 10.15 -38.15
N ARG A 517 -8.23 9.66 -36.95
CA ARG A 517 -8.50 8.24 -36.73
C ARG A 517 -9.72 7.73 -37.51
N LYS A 518 -10.71 8.58 -37.77
CA LYS A 518 -11.92 8.25 -38.54
C LYS A 518 -11.68 8.37 -40.05
N ALA A 519 -10.86 9.34 -40.45
CA ALA A 519 -10.61 9.68 -41.85
C ALA A 519 -10.15 8.50 -42.72
N LEU A 520 -9.30 7.61 -42.18
CA LEU A 520 -8.81 6.46 -42.94
C LEU A 520 -9.92 5.45 -43.26
N ALA A 521 -10.86 5.25 -42.34
CA ALA A 521 -12.00 4.34 -42.54
C ALA A 521 -13.08 4.93 -43.45
N ASN A 522 -13.18 6.27 -43.50
CA ASN A 522 -14.19 7.00 -44.26
C ASN A 522 -13.76 7.38 -45.69
N GLU A 523 -12.59 6.91 -46.15
CA GLU A 523 -12.03 7.25 -47.47
C GLU A 523 -11.84 8.77 -47.70
N GLU A 524 -11.53 9.53 -46.65
CA GLU A 524 -11.39 10.99 -46.72
C GLU A 524 -10.02 11.46 -47.26
N PHE A 525 -9.09 10.52 -47.50
CA PHE A 525 -7.77 10.80 -48.05
C PHE A 525 -7.73 10.65 -49.58
N GLU A 526 -7.00 11.55 -50.23
CA GLU A 526 -6.73 11.53 -51.66
C GLU A 526 -5.23 11.76 -51.92
N LEU A 527 -4.73 11.23 -53.05
CA LEU A 527 -3.36 11.48 -53.50
C LEU A 527 -3.36 12.49 -54.65
N PHE A 528 -2.59 13.55 -54.45
CA PHE A 528 -2.22 14.49 -55.50
C PHE A 528 -0.82 14.14 -55.98
N TYR A 529 -0.50 14.53 -57.20
CA TYR A 529 0.76 14.21 -57.84
C TYR A 529 1.42 15.48 -58.33
N GLN A 530 2.71 15.66 -58.05
CA GLN A 530 3.51 16.74 -58.60
C GLN A 530 4.57 16.18 -59.58
N PRO A 531 4.73 16.75 -60.78
CA PRO A 531 5.63 16.18 -61.77
C PRO A 531 7.07 16.69 -61.57
N LEU A 532 8.03 15.77 -61.72
CA LEU A 532 9.45 16.05 -61.87
C LEU A 532 9.79 16.00 -63.37
N VAL A 533 10.38 17.07 -63.87
CA VAL A 533 10.69 17.24 -65.30
C VAL A 533 12.18 17.04 -65.53
N ASN A 534 12.53 16.15 -66.45
CA ASN A 534 13.91 16.00 -66.90
C ASN A 534 14.33 17.22 -67.71
N LEU A 535 15.39 17.90 -67.29
CA LEU A 535 15.84 19.15 -67.89
C LEU A 535 16.41 18.97 -69.30
N LYS A 536 16.93 17.79 -69.63
CA LYS A 536 17.49 17.51 -70.97
C LYS A 536 16.41 17.18 -71.98
N SER A 537 15.42 16.37 -71.60
CA SER A 537 14.37 15.91 -72.53
C SER A 537 13.08 16.75 -72.49
N GLY A 538 12.89 17.59 -71.46
CA GLY A 538 11.65 18.32 -71.21
C GLY A 538 10.44 17.41 -70.94
N LYS A 539 10.69 16.14 -70.57
CA LYS A 539 9.65 15.14 -70.32
C LYS A 539 9.51 14.90 -68.82
N ILE A 540 8.29 14.59 -68.39
CA ILE A 540 8.01 14.19 -67.02
C ILE A 540 8.56 12.78 -66.80
N THR A 541 9.46 12.58 -65.84
CA THR A 541 10.10 11.29 -65.57
C THR A 541 9.59 10.63 -64.31
N THR A 542 9.26 11.43 -63.30
CA THR A 542 8.78 10.96 -62.00
C THR A 542 7.62 11.85 -61.55
N CYS A 543 6.67 11.30 -60.79
CA CYS A 543 5.64 12.07 -60.12
C CYS A 543 5.68 11.76 -58.63
N GLU A 544 5.82 12.79 -57.81
CA GLU A 544 5.76 12.67 -56.35
C GLU A 544 4.30 12.57 -55.89
N ALA A 545 4.01 11.55 -55.07
CA ALA A 545 2.70 11.32 -54.48
C ALA A 545 2.56 12.08 -53.16
N LEU A 546 1.69 13.07 -53.15
CA LEU A 546 1.46 13.98 -52.04
C LEU A 546 0.07 13.75 -51.45
N LEU A 547 0.01 13.39 -50.16
CA LEU A 547 -1.25 13.19 -49.45
C LEU A 547 -2.08 14.47 -49.42
N ARG A 548 -3.40 14.35 -49.49
CA ARG A 548 -4.35 15.40 -49.16
C ARG A 548 -5.48 14.80 -48.34
N TRP A 549 -5.91 15.49 -47.29
CA TRP A 549 -7.09 15.09 -46.53
C TRP A 549 -8.24 16.03 -46.84
N ASN A 550 -9.31 15.48 -47.42
CA ASN A 550 -10.53 16.22 -47.70
C ASN A 550 -11.46 16.13 -46.49
N HIS A 551 -11.22 16.98 -45.49
CA HIS A 551 -11.98 16.99 -44.25
C HIS A 551 -13.38 17.62 -44.47
N PRO A 552 -14.47 17.02 -43.94
CA PRO A 552 -15.84 17.47 -44.20
C PRO A 552 -16.13 18.92 -43.76
N VAL A 553 -15.57 19.34 -42.62
CA VAL A 553 -15.72 20.71 -42.09
C VAL A 553 -14.60 21.66 -42.55
N ARG A 554 -13.33 21.21 -42.54
CA ARG A 554 -12.16 22.08 -42.76
C ARG A 554 -11.74 22.21 -44.24
N GLY A 555 -12.36 21.44 -45.15
CA GLY A 555 -11.91 21.37 -46.53
C GLY A 555 -10.59 20.61 -46.66
N THR A 556 -9.77 20.97 -47.63
CA THR A 556 -8.48 20.29 -47.87
C THR A 556 -7.44 20.70 -46.82
N VAL A 557 -7.04 19.76 -45.97
CA VAL A 557 -6.01 19.95 -44.93
C VAL A 557 -4.62 19.61 -45.51
N SER A 558 -3.62 20.40 -45.15
CA SER A 558 -2.24 20.27 -45.63
C SER A 558 -1.50 19.09 -44.97
N PRO A 559 -0.62 18.36 -45.68
CA PRO A 559 0.25 17.35 -45.08
C PRO A 559 1.08 17.85 -43.91
N ILE A 560 1.53 19.11 -43.93
CA ILE A 560 2.33 19.71 -42.86
C ILE A 560 1.57 19.67 -41.52
N ASP A 561 0.23 19.77 -41.55
CA ASP A 561 -0.60 19.69 -40.34
C ASP A 561 -0.96 18.23 -39.96
N ILE A 562 -0.93 17.32 -40.93
CA ILE A 562 -1.39 15.94 -40.79
C ILE A 562 -0.26 15.02 -40.32
N ILE A 563 0.90 15.09 -40.96
CA ILE A 563 1.99 14.14 -40.76
C ILE A 563 2.50 14.15 -39.31
N PRO A 564 2.78 15.29 -38.66
CA PRO A 564 3.24 15.30 -37.26
C PRO A 564 2.22 14.67 -36.32
N VAL A 565 0.93 14.92 -36.54
CA VAL A 565 -0.16 14.35 -35.74
C VAL A 565 -0.28 12.84 -35.98
N ALA A 566 -0.14 12.39 -37.23
CA ALA A 566 -0.17 10.98 -37.58
C ALA A 566 1.02 10.20 -36.97
N GLU A 567 2.21 10.80 -36.91
CA GLU A 567 3.41 10.22 -36.28
C GLU A 567 3.23 10.06 -34.77
N ASP A 568 2.82 11.13 -34.08
CA ASP A 568 2.59 11.10 -32.63
C ASP A 568 1.54 10.05 -32.23
N MET A 569 0.51 9.87 -33.06
CA MET A 569 -0.53 8.86 -32.85
C MET A 569 -0.12 7.45 -33.31
N GLY A 570 1.02 7.30 -33.99
CA GLY A 570 1.43 6.05 -34.64
C GLY A 570 0.60 5.65 -35.87
N LEU A 571 -0.32 6.49 -36.32
CA LEU A 571 -1.16 6.28 -37.51
C LEU A 571 -0.39 6.40 -38.83
N ILE A 572 0.81 7.00 -38.80
CA ILE A 572 1.63 7.21 -39.99
C ILE A 572 1.98 5.90 -40.71
N VAL A 573 2.09 4.78 -39.99
CA VAL A 573 2.39 3.47 -40.57
C VAL A 573 1.23 2.98 -41.44
N ASP A 574 0.00 3.02 -40.92
CA ASP A 574 -1.19 2.58 -41.67
C ASP A 574 -1.49 3.51 -42.84
N LEU A 575 -1.31 4.82 -42.64
CA LEU A 575 -1.45 5.82 -43.68
C LEU A 575 -0.40 5.61 -44.77
N GLY A 576 0.86 5.37 -44.41
CA GLY A 576 1.95 5.06 -45.33
C GLY A 576 1.69 3.81 -46.18
N ARG A 577 1.18 2.72 -45.58
CA ARG A 577 0.75 1.52 -46.31
C ARG A 577 -0.36 1.83 -47.32
N TRP A 578 -1.30 2.71 -46.97
CA TRP A 578 -2.38 3.14 -47.87
C TRP A 578 -1.84 3.99 -49.03
N ILE A 579 -0.99 4.98 -48.74
CA ILE A 579 -0.34 5.87 -49.72
C ILE A 579 0.44 5.02 -50.72
N LEU A 580 1.31 4.14 -50.25
CA LEU A 580 2.18 3.31 -51.08
C LEU A 580 1.38 2.46 -52.08
N ARG A 581 0.33 1.77 -51.62
CA ARG A 581 -0.53 0.95 -52.47
C ARG A 581 -1.24 1.78 -53.52
N ARG A 582 -1.84 2.91 -53.13
CA ARG A 582 -2.60 3.79 -54.04
C ARG A 582 -1.68 4.44 -55.08
N ALA A 583 -0.49 4.89 -54.68
CA ALA A 583 0.52 5.44 -55.56
C ALA A 583 0.99 4.41 -56.60
N CYS A 584 1.31 3.18 -56.19
CA CYS A 584 1.74 2.12 -57.11
C CYS A 584 0.63 1.75 -58.11
N MET A 585 -0.60 1.60 -57.64
CA MET A 585 -1.77 1.31 -58.50
C MET A 585 -2.06 2.42 -59.51
N GLU A 586 -1.84 3.68 -59.14
CA GLU A 586 -2.03 4.81 -60.06
C GLU A 586 -0.88 4.91 -61.07
N CYS A 587 0.37 4.64 -60.64
CA CYS A 587 1.54 4.63 -61.50
C CYS A 587 1.45 3.62 -62.65
N MET A 588 0.80 2.48 -62.42
CA MET A 588 0.54 1.47 -63.46
C MET A 588 -0.32 1.98 -64.62
N LYS A 589 -1.05 3.08 -64.44
CA LYS A 589 -1.85 3.73 -65.50
C LYS A 589 -1.03 4.75 -66.29
N TRP A 590 0.23 5.00 -65.92
CA TRP A 590 1.13 5.95 -66.56
C TRP A 590 2.02 5.26 -67.59
N PRO A 591 2.60 6.01 -68.55
CA PRO A 591 3.54 5.45 -69.52
C PRO A 591 4.72 4.71 -68.85
N GLU A 592 5.24 3.66 -69.49
CA GLU A 592 6.25 2.75 -68.91
C GLU A 592 7.51 3.47 -68.38
N GLY A 593 7.89 4.61 -68.96
CA GLY A 593 9.05 5.39 -68.53
C GLY A 593 8.85 6.28 -67.30
N VAL A 594 7.62 6.37 -66.77
CA VAL A 594 7.28 7.31 -65.69
C VAL A 594 7.24 6.59 -64.35
N SER A 595 7.87 7.18 -63.34
CA SER A 595 8.01 6.59 -61.99
C SER A 595 7.14 7.32 -60.98
N VAL A 596 6.85 6.68 -59.84
CA VAL A 596 6.17 7.33 -58.72
C VAL A 596 7.11 7.42 -57.52
N ALA A 597 7.23 8.61 -56.95
CA ALA A 597 7.97 8.84 -55.72
C ALA A 597 7.00 8.91 -54.52
N VAL A 598 7.35 8.23 -53.42
CA VAL A 598 6.55 8.17 -52.20
C VAL A 598 7.44 8.50 -51.00
N ASN A 599 7.04 9.52 -50.25
CA ASN A 599 7.70 9.93 -49.01
C ASN A 599 7.48 8.95 -47.87
N PHE A 600 8.57 8.61 -47.17
CA PHE A 600 8.56 7.76 -45.99
C PHE A 600 9.02 8.54 -44.77
N SER A 601 8.23 8.48 -43.70
CA SER A 601 8.64 9.06 -42.43
C SER A 601 9.75 8.23 -41.77
N PRO A 602 10.57 8.84 -40.88
CA PRO A 602 11.57 8.10 -40.11
C PRO A 602 10.94 6.94 -39.32
N GLN A 603 9.75 7.15 -38.76
CA GLN A 603 9.06 6.12 -37.97
C GLN A 603 8.56 4.96 -38.84
N GLN A 604 8.04 5.25 -40.03
CA GLN A 604 7.61 4.22 -40.97
C GLN A 604 8.79 3.40 -41.51
N PHE A 605 9.92 4.07 -41.81
CA PHE A 605 11.10 3.42 -42.39
C PHE A 605 11.76 2.41 -41.43
N HIS A 606 11.74 2.70 -40.12
CA HIS A 606 12.35 1.82 -39.10
C HIS A 606 11.43 0.70 -38.60
N GLN A 607 10.22 0.57 -39.15
CA GLN A 607 9.36 -0.56 -38.83
C GLN A 607 9.95 -1.86 -39.37
N ARG A 608 9.83 -2.94 -38.59
CA ARG A 608 10.43 -4.25 -38.94
C ARG A 608 9.85 -4.86 -40.21
N ASP A 609 8.66 -4.45 -40.63
CA ASP A 609 7.90 -5.01 -41.74
C ASP A 609 7.93 -4.16 -43.02
N VAL A 610 8.69 -3.06 -43.06
CA VAL A 610 8.71 -2.11 -44.20
C VAL A 610 9.01 -2.79 -45.54
N LEU A 611 9.96 -3.73 -45.57
CA LEU A 611 10.34 -4.49 -46.77
C LEU A 611 9.20 -5.36 -47.26
N SER A 612 8.46 -6.00 -46.34
CA SER A 612 7.32 -6.85 -46.65
C SER A 612 6.17 -6.03 -47.23
N GLU A 613 5.92 -4.84 -46.67
CA GLU A 613 4.89 -3.91 -47.15
C GLU A 613 5.17 -3.41 -48.58
N ILE A 614 6.43 -3.06 -48.87
CA ILE A 614 6.82 -2.61 -50.21
C ILE A 614 6.68 -3.73 -51.22
N ARG A 615 7.14 -4.95 -50.87
CA ARG A 615 6.96 -6.13 -51.72
C ARG A 615 5.48 -6.38 -52.00
N TYR A 616 4.65 -6.33 -50.96
CA TYR A 616 3.21 -6.52 -51.08
C TYR A 616 2.55 -5.46 -51.98
N ALA A 617 2.92 -4.19 -51.84
CA ALA A 617 2.37 -3.13 -52.69
C ALA A 617 2.75 -3.28 -54.17
N LEU A 618 3.99 -3.70 -54.46
CA LEU A 618 4.45 -4.01 -55.82
C LEU A 618 3.72 -5.23 -56.39
N GLU A 619 3.55 -6.30 -55.61
CA GLU A 619 2.82 -7.50 -56.02
C GLU A 619 1.34 -7.21 -56.33
N VAL A 620 0.66 -6.44 -55.46
CA VAL A 620 -0.77 -6.11 -55.63
C VAL A 620 -1.00 -5.16 -56.79
N SER A 621 -0.11 -4.19 -57.02
CA SER A 621 -0.24 -3.24 -58.12
C SER A 621 0.23 -3.80 -59.46
N GLY A 622 1.16 -4.77 -59.45
CA GLY A 622 1.88 -5.23 -60.64
C GLY A 622 2.95 -4.26 -61.14
N LEU A 623 3.32 -3.24 -60.34
CA LEU A 623 4.31 -2.24 -60.72
C LEU A 623 5.72 -2.85 -60.72
N PRO A 624 6.49 -2.71 -61.82
CA PRO A 624 7.91 -3.07 -61.81
C PRO A 624 8.66 -2.25 -60.74
N ALA A 625 9.46 -2.91 -59.90
CA ALA A 625 10.11 -2.29 -58.74
C ALA A 625 10.92 -1.03 -59.09
N HIS A 626 11.57 -1.00 -60.26
CA HIS A 626 12.35 0.16 -60.73
C HIS A 626 11.52 1.42 -61.01
N ARG A 627 10.19 1.33 -61.11
CA ARG A 627 9.28 2.47 -61.26
C ARG A 627 8.79 3.03 -59.92
N LEU A 628 9.08 2.37 -58.81
CA LEU A 628 8.85 2.90 -57.48
C LEU A 628 10.12 3.58 -56.98
N GLU A 629 9.95 4.81 -56.50
CA GLU A 629 10.99 5.59 -55.83
C GLU A 629 10.53 5.89 -54.40
N ILE A 630 11.42 5.62 -53.44
CA ILE A 630 11.17 5.90 -52.02
C ILE A 630 12.02 7.10 -51.63
N GLU A 631 11.36 8.12 -51.12
CA GLU A 631 11.97 9.35 -50.62
C GLU A 631 12.09 9.26 -49.10
N ILE A 632 13.31 9.49 -48.61
CA ILE A 632 13.61 9.53 -47.17
C ILE A 632 14.36 10.80 -46.84
N THR A 633 14.08 11.39 -45.69
CA THR A 633 14.77 12.59 -45.20
C THR A 633 16.14 12.25 -44.64
N GLU A 634 17.06 13.23 -44.59
CA GLU A 634 18.39 13.08 -43.97
C GLU A 634 18.32 12.58 -42.52
N SER A 635 17.35 13.08 -41.75
CA SER A 635 17.09 12.65 -40.36
C SER A 635 16.76 11.16 -40.23
N SER A 636 16.19 10.55 -41.28
CA SER A 636 15.89 9.11 -41.31
C SER A 636 17.16 8.25 -41.36
N LEU A 637 18.29 8.81 -41.81
CA LEU A 637 19.57 8.08 -41.91
C LEU A 637 20.36 8.09 -40.59
N LEU A 638 20.06 9.02 -39.68
CA LEU A 638 20.81 9.21 -38.43
C LEU A 638 20.52 8.12 -37.38
N ARG A 639 19.39 7.42 -37.50
CA ARG A 639 18.99 6.37 -36.55
C ARG A 639 19.47 5.00 -37.03
N ASN A 640 20.11 4.26 -36.12
CA ASN A 640 20.46 2.84 -36.26
C ASN A 640 21.13 2.49 -37.62
N THR A 641 22.30 3.08 -37.86
CA THR A 641 23.00 3.10 -39.17
C THR A 641 23.14 1.74 -39.85
N GLN A 642 23.40 0.65 -39.11
CA GLN A 642 23.55 -0.68 -39.71
C GLN A 642 22.22 -1.25 -40.23
N LEU A 643 21.14 -1.12 -39.45
CA LEU A 643 19.83 -1.61 -39.86
C LEU A 643 19.29 -0.82 -41.06
N THR A 644 19.50 0.50 -41.05
CA THR A 644 19.17 1.38 -42.18
C THR A 644 19.93 0.96 -43.44
N HIS A 645 21.24 0.69 -43.33
CA HIS A 645 22.05 0.20 -44.45
C HIS A 645 21.50 -1.12 -45.02
N ASP A 646 21.15 -2.07 -44.16
CA ASP A 646 20.65 -3.38 -44.56
C ASP A 646 19.29 -3.30 -45.26
N ILE A 647 18.40 -2.41 -44.81
CA ILE A 647 17.10 -2.15 -45.45
C ILE A 647 17.30 -1.51 -46.82
N LEU A 648 18.09 -0.44 -46.91
CA LEU A 648 18.35 0.25 -48.17
C LEU A 648 19.02 -0.67 -49.21
N SER A 649 19.96 -1.51 -48.77
CA SER A 649 20.61 -2.50 -49.65
C SER A 649 19.61 -3.53 -50.18
N GLN A 650 18.67 -3.99 -49.34
CA GLN A 650 17.62 -4.93 -49.76
C GLN A 650 16.60 -4.29 -50.70
N LEU A 651 16.21 -3.03 -50.47
CA LEU A 651 15.34 -2.27 -51.37
C LEU A 651 16.01 -2.05 -52.73
N HIS A 652 17.28 -1.69 -52.72
CA HIS A 652 18.07 -1.55 -53.94
C HIS A 652 18.17 -2.89 -54.70
N ALA A 653 18.41 -4.00 -54.00
CA ALA A 653 18.43 -5.34 -54.59
C ALA A 653 17.07 -5.79 -55.15
N LEU A 654 15.96 -5.32 -54.56
CA LEU A 654 14.61 -5.51 -55.10
C LEU A 654 14.39 -4.72 -56.40
N GLY A 655 15.23 -3.72 -56.65
CA GLY A 655 15.18 -2.83 -57.80
C GLY A 655 14.41 -1.52 -57.54
N VAL A 656 14.04 -1.23 -56.29
CA VAL A 656 13.39 0.04 -55.91
C VAL A 656 14.43 1.16 -55.90
N ARG A 657 14.06 2.34 -56.40
CA ARG A 657 14.91 3.54 -56.35
C ARG A 657 14.80 4.24 -55.01
N ILE A 658 15.91 4.77 -54.53
CA ILE A 658 16.01 5.45 -53.25
C ILE A 658 16.50 6.87 -53.50
N SER A 659 15.74 7.82 -52.99
CA SER A 659 16.01 9.26 -53.10
C SER A 659 16.15 9.87 -51.71
N LEU A 660 17.16 10.73 -51.55
CA LEU A 660 17.34 11.53 -50.35
C LEU A 660 16.60 12.86 -50.50
N ASP A 661 15.67 13.11 -49.61
CA ASP A 661 14.83 14.31 -49.59
C ASP A 661 15.31 15.37 -48.58
N ASP A 662 14.89 16.62 -48.79
CA ASP A 662 15.23 17.79 -47.95
C ASP A 662 16.73 18.01 -47.71
N PHE A 663 17.59 17.67 -48.69
CA PHE A 663 19.04 17.73 -48.48
C PHE A 663 19.54 19.16 -48.23
N GLY A 664 20.25 19.35 -47.12
CA GLY A 664 20.89 20.61 -46.73
C GLY A 664 20.15 21.45 -45.68
N THR A 665 19.03 20.94 -45.15
CA THR A 665 18.28 21.56 -44.05
C THR A 665 18.72 21.07 -42.65
N GLY A 666 19.57 20.02 -42.58
CA GLY A 666 20.02 19.37 -41.35
C GLY A 666 21.54 19.25 -41.17
N TYR A 667 21.98 18.28 -40.35
CA TYR A 667 23.41 17.98 -40.11
C TYR A 667 24.05 17.34 -41.34
N SER A 668 24.44 18.16 -42.31
CA SER A 668 25.00 17.73 -43.59
C SER A 668 26.28 16.90 -43.43
N SER A 669 26.13 15.57 -43.30
CA SER A 669 27.27 14.66 -43.28
C SER A 669 27.36 13.97 -44.63
N LEU A 670 28.24 14.50 -45.47
CA LEU A 670 28.59 13.94 -46.78
C LEU A 670 29.00 12.46 -46.71
N SER A 671 29.38 11.97 -45.53
CA SER A 671 29.66 10.55 -45.30
C SER A 671 28.45 9.64 -45.57
N TYR A 672 27.21 10.12 -45.40
CA TYR A 672 26.01 9.32 -45.67
C TYR A 672 25.78 9.10 -47.15
N LEU A 673 26.02 10.12 -47.98
CA LEU A 673 25.94 10.01 -49.43
C LEU A 673 26.93 8.98 -49.99
N HIS A 674 28.05 8.77 -49.32
CA HIS A 674 29.03 7.77 -49.72
C HIS A 674 28.68 6.35 -49.27
N ASN A 675 28.11 6.20 -48.07
CA ASN A 675 27.93 4.90 -47.42
C ASN A 675 26.61 4.20 -47.75
N PHE A 676 25.61 4.90 -48.28
CA PHE A 676 24.30 4.33 -48.59
C PHE A 676 24.07 4.23 -50.11
N PRO A 677 23.35 3.20 -50.60
CA PRO A 677 23.08 3.02 -52.02
C PRO A 677 21.96 3.96 -52.48
N MET A 678 22.21 5.26 -52.49
CA MET A 678 21.30 6.29 -52.98
C MET A 678 21.41 6.43 -54.49
N GLN A 679 20.29 6.65 -55.19
CA GLN A 679 20.30 6.93 -56.63
C GLN A 679 20.00 8.39 -56.95
N LYS A 680 19.37 9.12 -56.03
CA LYS A 680 18.91 10.48 -56.26
C LYS A 680 19.03 11.33 -55.00
N VAL A 681 19.31 12.62 -55.19
CA VAL A 681 19.30 13.64 -54.13
C VAL A 681 18.41 14.80 -54.57
N LYS A 682 17.47 15.18 -53.71
CA LYS A 682 16.58 16.34 -53.86
C LYS A 682 17.12 17.48 -52.99
N ILE A 683 17.52 18.56 -53.64
CA ILE A 683 18.01 19.78 -53.01
C ILE A 683 16.80 20.64 -52.65
N ASP A 684 16.66 20.95 -51.36
CA ASP A 684 15.53 21.70 -50.81
C ASP A 684 15.42 23.12 -51.40
N ARG A 685 14.18 23.63 -51.44
CA ARG A 685 13.86 24.96 -51.97
C ARG A 685 14.55 26.10 -51.22
N SER A 686 14.99 25.92 -49.97
CA SER A 686 15.71 26.96 -49.21
C SER A 686 17.00 27.40 -49.92
N PHE A 687 17.60 26.56 -50.76
CA PHE A 687 18.74 26.93 -51.59
C PHE A 687 18.39 27.87 -52.75
N LEU A 688 17.11 27.99 -53.11
CA LEU A 688 16.61 28.94 -54.11
C LEU A 688 16.26 30.31 -53.51
N GLU A 689 16.11 30.41 -52.19
CA GLU A 689 15.83 31.67 -51.52
C GLU A 689 17.04 32.62 -51.66
N GLY A 690 16.84 33.74 -52.37
CA GLY A 690 17.91 34.71 -52.61
C GLY A 690 18.97 34.27 -53.64
N ILE A 691 18.62 33.35 -54.55
CA ILE A 691 19.52 32.83 -55.60
C ILE A 691 20.09 33.90 -56.56
N ASP A 692 19.52 35.11 -56.54
CA ASP A 692 20.05 36.28 -57.26
C ASP A 692 21.41 36.75 -56.72
N THR A 693 21.86 36.22 -55.58
CA THR A 693 23.18 36.47 -54.99
C THR A 693 24.16 35.32 -55.27
N ASP A 694 25.45 35.61 -55.39
CA ASP A 694 26.49 34.65 -55.82
C ASP A 694 26.67 33.45 -54.86
N ARG A 695 26.39 33.64 -53.56
CA ARG A 695 26.71 32.66 -52.52
C ARG A 695 25.73 31.46 -52.48
N PRO A 696 24.39 31.65 -52.45
CA PRO A 696 23.44 30.52 -52.55
C PRO A 696 23.62 29.70 -53.83
N LEU A 697 23.80 30.37 -54.97
CA LEU A 697 24.01 29.70 -56.26
C LEU A 697 25.30 28.86 -56.28
N THR A 698 26.38 29.37 -55.68
CA THR A 698 27.64 28.61 -55.55
C THR A 698 27.48 27.37 -54.66
N LEU A 699 26.75 27.48 -53.55
CA LEU A 699 26.47 26.34 -52.67
C LEU A 699 25.64 25.27 -53.37
N LEU A 700 24.55 25.66 -54.02
CA LEU A 700 23.70 24.75 -54.79
C LEU A 700 24.50 24.01 -55.87
N ARG A 701 25.32 24.73 -56.66
CA ARG A 701 26.18 24.12 -57.68
C ARG A 701 27.24 23.19 -57.08
N GLY A 702 27.82 23.55 -55.94
CA GLY A 702 28.79 22.71 -55.23
C GLY A 702 28.17 21.38 -54.78
N VAL A 703 27.00 21.45 -54.15
CA VAL A 703 26.23 20.26 -53.73
C VAL A 703 25.83 19.42 -54.93
N ALA A 704 25.29 20.05 -55.98
CA ALA A 704 24.88 19.36 -57.20
C ALA A 704 26.05 18.58 -57.83
N ARG A 705 27.24 19.20 -57.96
CA ARG A 705 28.42 18.56 -58.56
C ARG A 705 28.90 17.39 -57.73
N LEU A 706 28.99 17.56 -56.41
CA LEU A 706 29.41 16.48 -55.53
C LEU A 706 28.46 15.28 -55.59
N SER A 707 27.15 15.52 -55.60
CA SER A 707 26.15 14.46 -55.73
C SER A 707 26.23 13.76 -57.08
N ALA A 708 26.46 14.50 -58.17
CA ALA A 708 26.64 13.94 -59.50
C ALA A 708 27.94 13.11 -59.61
N ASP A 709 29.03 13.56 -59.00
CA ASP A 709 30.32 12.85 -58.98
C ASP A 709 30.24 11.52 -58.21
N LEU A 710 29.34 11.44 -57.22
CA LEU A 710 28.99 10.21 -56.51
C LEU A 710 28.02 9.30 -57.30
N GLY A 711 27.63 9.70 -58.52
CA GLY A 711 26.79 8.92 -59.41
C GLY A 711 25.28 9.06 -59.17
N MET A 712 24.85 10.06 -58.39
CA MET A 712 23.43 10.29 -58.08
C MET A 712 22.79 11.27 -59.07
N ALA A 713 21.51 11.06 -59.36
CA ALA A 713 20.68 12.05 -60.04
C ALA A 713 20.38 13.22 -59.11
N VAL A 714 20.56 14.45 -59.59
CA VAL A 714 20.32 15.67 -58.82
C VAL A 714 18.98 16.27 -59.23
N VAL A 715 18.14 16.56 -58.24
CA VAL A 715 16.87 17.26 -58.39
C VAL A 715 16.89 18.53 -57.57
N VAL A 716 16.37 19.62 -58.13
CA VAL A 716 16.17 20.87 -57.41
C VAL A 716 14.67 21.11 -57.26
N GLU A 717 14.24 21.37 -56.04
CA GLU A 717 12.84 21.60 -55.69
C GLU A 717 12.49 23.08 -55.57
N GLY A 718 11.19 23.39 -55.64
CA GLY A 718 10.69 24.75 -55.40
C GLY A 718 10.94 25.75 -56.52
N ILE A 719 11.14 25.30 -57.75
CA ILE A 719 11.36 26.21 -58.90
C ILE A 719 10.05 26.89 -59.29
N GLU A 720 10.00 28.21 -59.18
CA GLU A 720 8.81 29.02 -59.45
C GLU A 720 8.96 29.90 -60.68
N THR A 721 10.19 30.28 -61.06
CA THR A 721 10.44 31.21 -62.17
C THR A 721 11.37 30.63 -63.24
N ASN A 722 11.29 31.16 -64.46
CA ASN A 722 12.19 30.74 -65.56
C ASN A 722 13.63 31.16 -65.29
N GLU A 723 13.85 32.29 -64.60
CA GLU A 723 15.17 32.77 -64.23
C GLU A 723 15.87 31.77 -63.29
N GLN A 724 15.16 31.23 -62.31
CA GLN A 724 15.67 30.17 -61.43
C GLN A 724 16.04 28.92 -62.24
N LEU A 725 15.17 28.52 -63.18
CA LEU A 725 15.40 27.37 -64.05
C LEU A 725 16.65 27.52 -64.93
N ASP A 726 16.87 28.70 -65.50
CA ASP A 726 18.02 29.00 -66.35
C ASP A 726 19.34 28.97 -65.53
N LEU A 727 19.32 29.52 -64.30
CA LEU A 727 20.49 29.56 -63.42
C LEU A 727 20.96 28.17 -62.98
N ILE A 728 20.03 27.26 -62.68
CA ILE A 728 20.34 25.89 -62.23
C ILE A 728 20.69 24.96 -63.41
N SER A 729 20.15 25.21 -64.60
CA SER A 729 20.36 24.35 -65.77
C SER A 729 21.67 24.65 -66.51
N ALA A 730 22.27 25.84 -66.29
CA ALA A 730 23.49 26.30 -66.96
C ALA A 730 24.72 25.36 -66.82
N ASP A 731 24.86 24.64 -65.70
CA ASP A 731 25.99 23.73 -65.43
C ASP A 731 25.76 22.32 -66.00
N GLY A 732 24.53 21.97 -66.38
CA GLY A 732 24.17 20.63 -66.86
C GLY A 732 24.22 19.50 -65.82
N THR A 733 24.60 19.82 -64.58
CA THR A 733 24.70 18.91 -63.43
C THR A 733 23.33 18.51 -62.88
N VAL A 734 22.35 19.43 -62.89
CA VAL A 734 20.99 19.16 -62.45
C VAL A 734 20.26 18.32 -63.50
N SER A 735 19.70 17.18 -63.08
CA SER A 735 19.10 16.19 -63.96
C SER A 735 17.59 16.37 -64.11
N GLU A 736 16.90 16.65 -63.00
CA GLU A 736 15.46 16.86 -62.94
C GLU A 736 15.14 18.11 -62.12
N ALA A 737 13.94 18.65 -62.32
CA ALA A 737 13.48 19.85 -61.67
C ALA A 737 12.01 19.70 -61.24
N GLN A 738 11.70 20.24 -60.07
CA GLN A 738 10.35 20.25 -59.50
C GLN A 738 9.99 21.65 -59.00
N GLY A 739 8.72 22.04 -59.19
CA GLY A 739 8.22 23.29 -58.66
C GLY A 739 6.96 23.80 -59.37
N TYR A 740 6.46 24.94 -58.89
CA TYR A 740 5.22 25.53 -59.40
C TYR A 740 5.33 26.10 -60.81
N LEU A 741 6.55 26.34 -61.30
CA LEU A 741 6.79 26.67 -62.70
C LEU A 741 6.22 25.60 -63.64
N PHE A 742 6.34 24.32 -63.28
CA PHE A 742 5.88 23.20 -64.11
C PHE A 742 4.42 22.85 -63.82
N SER A 743 4.11 22.58 -62.56
CA SER A 743 2.75 22.31 -62.09
C SER A 743 2.72 22.35 -60.57
N ARG A 744 1.61 22.86 -60.03
CA ARG A 744 1.23 22.56 -58.65
C ARG A 744 0.90 21.06 -58.51
N PRO A 745 0.85 20.50 -57.29
CA PRO A 745 0.27 19.19 -57.06
C PRO A 745 -1.15 19.14 -57.61
N VAL A 746 -1.48 18.11 -58.40
CA VAL A 746 -2.79 17.95 -59.05
C VAL A 746 -3.37 16.55 -58.83
N PRO A 747 -4.70 16.36 -58.87
CA PRO A 747 -5.31 15.04 -58.76
C PRO A 747 -4.85 14.09 -59.89
N ALA A 748 -4.93 12.78 -59.63
CA ALA A 748 -4.54 11.72 -60.56
C ALA A 748 -5.07 11.91 -62.00
N VAL A 749 -6.33 12.32 -62.15
CA VAL A 749 -6.96 12.55 -63.46
C VAL A 749 -6.22 13.62 -64.27
N ARG A 750 -5.86 14.73 -63.61
CA ARG A 750 -5.16 15.84 -64.25
C ARG A 750 -3.70 15.48 -64.51
N MET A 751 -3.06 14.72 -63.62
CA MET A 751 -1.69 14.24 -63.84
C MET A 751 -1.60 13.37 -65.10
N ARG A 752 -2.55 12.44 -65.31
CA ARG A 752 -2.59 11.62 -66.53
C ARG A 752 -2.71 12.46 -67.81
N GLN A 753 -3.42 13.58 -67.78
CA GLN A 753 -3.50 14.51 -68.92
C GLN A 753 -2.14 15.19 -69.19
N LEU A 754 -1.44 15.61 -68.14
CA LEU A 754 -0.10 16.21 -68.25
C LEU A 754 0.91 15.19 -68.80
N LEU A 755 0.88 13.95 -68.32
CA LEU A 755 1.75 12.87 -68.78
C LEU A 755 1.53 12.56 -70.28
N ASN A 756 0.26 12.51 -70.72
CA ASN A 756 -0.08 12.32 -72.12
C ASN A 756 0.38 13.50 -73.00
N ALA A 757 0.28 14.74 -72.51
CA ALA A 757 0.78 15.91 -73.23
C ALA A 757 2.32 15.91 -73.32
N SER A 758 3.00 15.46 -72.27
CA SER A 758 4.48 15.37 -72.20
C SER A 758 5.05 14.25 -73.09
N HIS A 759 4.35 13.12 -73.21
CA HIS A 759 4.81 11.94 -73.96
C HIS A 759 4.13 11.74 -75.32
N GLY A 760 3.13 12.56 -75.64
CA GLY A 760 2.48 12.57 -76.95
C GLY A 760 3.47 12.93 -78.06
N ARG A 761 3.41 12.22 -79.20
CA ARG A 761 4.28 12.47 -80.37
C ARG A 761 4.16 13.94 -80.82
N ARG A 762 5.18 14.76 -80.55
CA ARG A 762 5.44 15.95 -81.37
C ARG A 762 5.89 15.44 -82.74
N GLY A 763 5.03 15.61 -83.75
CA GLY A 763 5.41 15.39 -85.14
C GLY A 763 6.62 16.26 -85.48
N GLU A 764 7.58 15.67 -86.18
CA GLU A 764 8.73 16.36 -86.75
C GLU A 764 8.25 17.55 -87.60
N GLY A 765 8.72 18.75 -87.27
CA GLY A 765 8.51 19.94 -88.11
C GLY A 765 7.87 21.13 -87.40
N GLN A 766 8.50 21.66 -86.35
CA GLN A 766 8.47 23.10 -86.00
C GLN A 766 9.45 23.39 -84.86
N LEU A 767 10.73 23.47 -85.20
CA LEU A 767 11.71 24.27 -84.45
C LEU A 767 11.52 25.72 -84.90
N HIS A 768 10.58 26.43 -84.28
CA HIS A 768 10.62 27.89 -84.27
C HIS A 768 10.65 28.37 -82.82
N VAL A 769 11.78 29.01 -82.51
CA VAL A 769 11.99 29.87 -81.35
C VAL A 769 10.79 30.81 -81.22
N ALA A 770 9.99 30.63 -80.16
CA ALA A 770 8.92 31.55 -79.81
C ALA A 770 9.28 32.24 -78.50
N SER A 771 9.63 33.51 -78.64
CA SER A 771 9.84 34.51 -77.61
C SER A 771 8.69 34.61 -76.62
N SER A 772 9.05 34.78 -75.35
CA SER A 772 8.37 35.60 -74.33
C SER A 772 6.95 36.07 -74.65
N ARG A 773 5.97 35.48 -73.96
CA ARG A 773 4.82 36.23 -73.43
C ARG A 773 4.08 35.44 -72.35
N SER A 774 4.15 36.04 -71.16
CA SER A 774 3.27 35.93 -70.00
C SER A 774 1.85 35.46 -70.32
N PHE A 775 1.37 34.49 -69.54
CA PHE A 775 -0.05 34.30 -69.27
C PHE A 775 -0.27 34.29 -67.77
N ALA A 776 -1.13 35.22 -67.35
CA ALA A 776 -1.61 35.46 -66.00
C ALA A 776 -2.53 34.35 -65.48
#